data_AF-A0A849NB68-F1
#
_entry.id   AF-A0A849NB68-F1
#
_cell.length_a   1.000
_cell.length_b   1.000
_cell.length_c   1.000
_cell.angle_alpha   90.00
_cell.angle_beta   90.00
_cell.angle_gamma   90.00
#
_symmetry.space_group_name_H-M   'P 1'
#
loop_
_entity.id
_entity.type
_entity.pdbx_description
1 polymer ?
#
loop_
_entity_poly.entity_id
_entity_poly.type
_entity_poly.pdbx_seq_one_letter_code
_entity_poly.pdbx_strand_id
1 'polypeptide(L)'
;MKKILSLITIAILTLSSNLSAQQERFQKTLEDDNSKFTNVGNIAITITNFGVYGHAFSLWPQQPSCEFPIGSGIEHIYDGGLWIGGFKADDSLKTNIRGPFVTTAATDPVDGENGVEFTTAPSSVVRERSSKIESAFFDPAAISHQDFFMEFTDTNRTSSNGELIVAHNPYGVSVRQETYAWDFPFANFFIIFNYWIKNVSNKYLDSVYIGLWTDTVVRNTNVTSPRTGTSFFNKGGNGYNDSLSLGYEFDAAGDVGFTDSYIGIQVLGSDKNYDSTNYTTWQYRSTTDPNLFTPQNDIARYRKLEGYFGGSNRYGYNINPATLKQPSNRSTMVSAGPFDHLAPGDSVNIVFAIVAAKKFGTDLPNLDTEEQKKNLYDNAGWAIRAYNGEDRNGNGILEPEEDLDGDGKITRYILPSPPQNPKVKVVPESRKATIYWDKRAEDSIDPISAKKDFEGYRVYRTNSGFDLTESQDLNKALIKMAEFDSLGNDVGYNTGFSFVEMDEPVVFPNDTTKYYYKYEVNNLLNGWQYLFSVTAFDEGDPENNLGSLESGKLSGINRILPGTPAVEEDDVEVGVYPNPYYGNAYWDGSSERLRKMYFFNLPANCEITIYTLSGDIVDVIEHNSSSNGNDLRWFETFSREGNQIMAGGEHAWDLITRDDQAIATGLYLFTVKNLDSGNIKRGKFLVIK
;
A
#
# COMPACT_ATOMS: atom_id res chain seq x y z
N MET A 1 -15.94 -86.28 8.97
CA MET A 1 -15.24 -85.69 7.81
C MET A 1 -16.30 -85.09 6.89
N LYS A 2 -16.18 -83.80 6.50
CA LYS A 2 -17.23 -82.92 5.93
C LYS A 2 -18.04 -82.22 7.03
N LYS A 3 -17.74 -80.93 7.31
CA LYS A 3 -18.26 -79.71 6.64
C LYS A 3 -19.78 -79.68 6.66
N ILE A 4 -20.31 -78.85 7.57
CA ILE A 4 -21.73 -78.63 7.77
C ILE A 4 -22.03 -77.14 7.59
N LEU A 5 -23.17 -76.93 6.94
CA LEU A 5 -24.07 -75.79 6.93
C LEU A 5 -23.85 -74.67 5.92
N SER A 6 -24.84 -74.65 5.02
CA SER A 6 -25.31 -73.53 4.23
C SER A 6 -26.63 -73.00 4.82
N LEU A 7 -26.98 -71.78 4.37
CA LEU A 7 -28.23 -71.02 4.45
C LEU A 7 -28.41 -70.02 5.61
N ILE A 8 -28.25 -68.70 5.37
CA ILE A 8 -29.11 -67.69 4.66
C ILE A 8 -30.14 -67.11 5.66
N THR A 9 -30.34 -65.81 5.92
CA THR A 9 -29.97 -64.50 5.32
C THR A 9 -30.21 -63.42 6.38
N ILE A 10 -29.44 -62.31 6.40
CA ILE A 10 -29.95 -60.98 6.78
C ILE A 10 -29.31 -59.96 5.81
N ALA A 11 -30.14 -59.14 5.18
CA ALA A 11 -29.76 -58.08 4.27
C ALA A 11 -29.14 -56.90 5.03
N ILE A 12 -27.99 -56.41 4.56
CA ILE A 12 -27.42 -55.12 4.96
C ILE A 12 -27.18 -54.33 3.68
N LEU A 13 -27.91 -53.22 3.52
CA LEU A 13 -27.57 -52.16 2.56
C LEU A 13 -26.26 -51.51 3.02
N THR A 14 -25.19 -51.68 2.25
CA THR A 14 -23.98 -50.87 2.38
C THR A 14 -23.93 -49.86 1.24
N LEU A 15 -24.13 -48.59 1.59
CA LEU A 15 -23.70 -47.44 0.79
C LEU A 15 -22.18 -47.49 0.62
N SER A 16 -21.73 -47.40 -0.62
CA SER A 16 -20.34 -47.30 -1.00
C SER A 16 -19.73 -45.96 -0.58
N SER A 17 -18.76 -45.98 0.34
CA SER A 17 -17.77 -44.92 0.48
C SER A 17 -16.47 -45.36 -0.20
N ASN A 18 -16.16 -44.72 -1.33
CA ASN A 18 -14.83 -44.77 -1.92
C ASN A 18 -13.88 -43.97 -1.00
N LEU A 19 -13.11 -44.67 -0.18
CA LEU A 19 -11.86 -44.16 0.38
C LEU A 19 -10.73 -44.56 -0.58
N SER A 20 -10.50 -43.75 -1.62
CA SER A 20 -9.18 -43.70 -2.24
C SER A 20 -8.38 -42.62 -1.52
N ALA A 21 -7.34 -43.07 -0.82
CA ALA A 21 -6.36 -42.22 -0.17
C ALA A 21 -5.86 -41.15 -1.15
N GLN A 22 -6.16 -39.89 -0.82
CA GLN A 22 -5.52 -38.72 -1.37
C GLN A 22 -4.05 -38.77 -0.95
N GLN A 23 -3.19 -39.26 -1.84
CA GLN A 23 -1.76 -39.05 -1.74
C GLN A 23 -1.38 -38.06 -2.83
N GLU A 24 -1.03 -36.87 -2.36
CA GLU A 24 -0.55 -35.73 -3.13
C GLU A 24 0.45 -36.15 -4.21
N ARG A 25 0.14 -35.73 -5.44
CA ARG A 25 1.16 -35.16 -6.31
C ARG A 25 0.67 -33.77 -6.67
N PHE A 26 1.18 -32.78 -5.95
CA PHE A 26 1.19 -31.41 -6.44
C PHE A 26 1.89 -31.41 -7.80
N GLN A 27 1.13 -31.46 -8.89
CA GLN A 27 1.63 -30.98 -10.16
C GLN A 27 1.55 -29.46 -10.09
N LYS A 28 2.64 -28.83 -9.62
CA LYS A 28 2.79 -27.39 -9.69
C LYS A 28 3.05 -27.03 -11.15
N THR A 29 2.01 -26.55 -11.81
CA THR A 29 2.06 -26.01 -13.17
C THR A 29 2.95 -24.76 -13.20
N LEU A 30 3.56 -24.48 -14.35
CA LEU A 30 4.11 -23.15 -14.65
C LEU A 30 2.96 -22.16 -14.51
N GLU A 31 3.03 -21.22 -13.58
CA GLU A 31 1.96 -20.24 -13.35
C GLU A 31 2.50 -18.84 -13.64
N ASP A 32 1.92 -18.20 -14.65
CA ASP A 32 2.05 -16.77 -14.88
C ASP A 32 1.27 -16.08 -13.75
N ASP A 33 2.00 -15.44 -12.84
CA ASP A 33 1.48 -14.84 -11.63
C ASP A 33 1.37 -13.33 -11.81
N ASN A 34 0.13 -12.83 -11.74
CA ASN A 34 -0.24 -11.42 -11.76
C ASN A 34 -1.12 -11.05 -10.56
N SER A 35 -1.07 -11.84 -9.48
CA SER A 35 -1.93 -11.68 -8.29
C SER A 35 -1.50 -10.55 -7.36
N LYS A 36 -0.33 -9.95 -7.61
CA LYS A 36 0.30 -8.93 -6.77
C LYS A 36 0.29 -7.57 -7.45
N PHE A 37 -0.01 -6.55 -6.67
CA PHE A 37 0.05 -5.15 -7.05
C PHE A 37 0.50 -4.32 -5.87
N THR A 38 1.17 -3.20 -6.12
CA THR A 38 1.59 -2.33 -5.02
C THR A 38 0.36 -1.73 -4.37
N ASN A 39 0.32 -1.76 -3.05
CA ASN A 39 -0.75 -1.18 -2.24
C ASN A 39 -0.20 -0.40 -1.04
N VAL A 40 1.12 -0.23 -1.00
CA VAL A 40 1.83 0.70 -0.13
C VAL A 40 2.09 1.98 -0.90
N GLY A 41 1.82 3.12 -0.26
CA GLY A 41 1.88 4.44 -0.89
C GLY A 41 0.55 4.87 -1.51
N ASN A 42 0.63 5.72 -2.53
CA ASN A 42 -0.52 6.35 -3.18
C ASN A 42 -0.57 6.08 -4.70
N ILE A 43 0.31 5.19 -5.19
CA ILE A 43 0.32 4.63 -6.54
C ILE A 43 0.24 3.10 -6.45
N ALA A 44 -0.70 2.51 -7.17
CA ALA A 44 -0.87 1.06 -7.23
C ALA A 44 -0.62 0.54 -8.64
N ILE A 45 0.34 -0.36 -8.83
CA ILE A 45 0.62 -0.98 -10.12
C ILE A 45 0.64 -2.50 -9.97
N THR A 46 0.03 -3.21 -10.91
CA THR A 46 0.13 -4.67 -10.97
C THR A 46 1.51 -5.09 -11.45
N ILE A 47 2.12 -6.06 -10.78
CA ILE A 47 3.43 -6.61 -11.12
C ILE A 47 3.30 -8.11 -11.40
N THR A 48 3.95 -8.57 -12.46
CA THR A 48 3.90 -10.00 -12.86
C THR A 48 5.25 -10.69 -12.71
N ASN A 49 5.23 -12.02 -12.64
CA ASN A 49 6.46 -12.82 -12.61
C ASN A 49 7.10 -13.01 -14.01
N PHE A 50 6.51 -12.51 -15.10
CA PHE A 50 6.98 -12.67 -16.48
C PHE A 50 7.37 -11.34 -17.16
N GLY A 51 7.70 -10.32 -16.36
CA GLY A 51 8.28 -9.05 -16.83
C GLY A 51 7.28 -8.00 -17.32
N VAL A 52 5.99 -8.30 -17.26
CA VAL A 52 4.90 -7.33 -17.52
C VAL A 52 4.53 -6.60 -16.23
N TYR A 53 4.15 -5.34 -16.34
CA TYR A 53 3.44 -4.59 -15.32
C TYR A 53 2.17 -3.96 -15.89
N GLY A 54 1.20 -3.67 -15.04
CA GLY A 54 -0.19 -3.50 -15.48
C GLY A 54 -0.79 -4.83 -15.93
N HIS A 55 -2.02 -4.79 -16.43
CA HIS A 55 -2.74 -6.03 -16.80
C HIS A 55 -3.74 -5.86 -17.94
N ALA A 56 -3.58 -4.84 -18.79
CA ALA A 56 -4.42 -4.61 -19.96
C ALA A 56 -5.92 -4.53 -19.62
N PHE A 57 -6.27 -4.02 -18.42
CA PHE A 57 -7.62 -4.04 -17.85
C PHE A 57 -8.31 -5.41 -17.74
N SER A 58 -7.57 -6.52 -17.86
CA SER A 58 -8.13 -7.89 -17.72
C SER A 58 -8.65 -8.21 -16.30
N LEU A 59 -8.03 -7.64 -15.27
CA LEU A 59 -8.41 -7.79 -13.85
C LEU A 59 -9.26 -6.61 -13.33
N TRP A 60 -9.62 -5.65 -14.19
CA TRP A 60 -10.42 -4.49 -13.80
C TRP A 60 -11.90 -4.89 -13.57
N PRO A 61 -12.58 -4.34 -12.54
CA PRO A 61 -12.14 -3.32 -11.59
C PRO A 61 -11.54 -3.85 -10.28
N GLN A 62 -11.28 -5.16 -10.17
CA GLN A 62 -10.85 -5.77 -8.90
C GLN A 62 -9.40 -5.44 -8.54
N GLN A 63 -8.56 -5.18 -9.54
CA GLN A 63 -7.14 -4.86 -9.39
C GLN A 63 -6.82 -3.66 -10.29
N PRO A 64 -5.97 -2.71 -9.84
CA PRO A 64 -5.55 -1.59 -10.65
C PRO A 64 -4.49 -2.02 -11.67
N SER A 65 -4.55 -1.43 -12.86
CA SER A 65 -3.48 -1.62 -13.84
C SER A 65 -2.30 -0.74 -13.46
N CYS A 66 -2.53 0.57 -13.36
CA CYS A 66 -1.69 1.53 -12.64
C CYS A 66 -2.58 2.69 -12.19
N GLU A 67 -2.99 2.74 -10.92
CA GLU A 67 -3.90 3.75 -10.40
C GLU A 67 -3.18 4.78 -9.53
N PHE A 68 -3.41 6.07 -9.81
CA PHE A 68 -2.95 7.17 -8.97
C PHE A 68 -3.91 8.38 -8.96
N PRO A 69 -4.26 8.94 -7.81
CA PRO A 69 -4.15 8.35 -6.48
C PRO A 69 -4.90 7.03 -6.37
N ILE A 70 -4.45 6.12 -5.51
CA ILE A 70 -5.18 4.89 -5.21
C ILE A 70 -6.62 5.24 -4.77
N GLY A 71 -7.61 4.57 -5.34
CA GLY A 71 -9.05 4.79 -5.07
C GLY A 71 -9.67 5.97 -5.82
N SER A 72 -8.95 6.65 -6.72
CA SER A 72 -9.48 7.73 -7.55
C SER A 72 -10.27 7.25 -8.78
N GLY A 73 -10.04 6.01 -9.20
CA GLY A 73 -10.44 5.44 -10.48
C GLY A 73 -9.65 5.99 -11.67
N ILE A 74 -8.63 6.83 -11.46
CA ILE A 74 -7.76 7.33 -12.52
C ILE A 74 -6.64 6.31 -12.75
N GLU A 75 -6.71 5.65 -13.89
CA GLU A 75 -5.69 4.72 -14.38
C GLU A 75 -4.69 5.48 -15.25
N HIS A 76 -3.45 4.96 -15.31
CA HIS A 76 -2.30 5.60 -15.95
C HIS A 76 -1.58 4.69 -16.95
N ILE A 77 -1.75 3.37 -16.86
CA ILE A 77 -1.06 2.38 -17.70
C ILE A 77 -2.03 1.28 -18.10
N TYR A 78 -2.08 0.96 -19.40
CA TYR A 78 -2.79 -0.21 -19.91
C TYR A 78 -1.99 -1.47 -19.58
N ASP A 79 -0.76 -1.54 -20.07
CA ASP A 79 0.29 -2.47 -19.65
C ASP A 79 1.66 -1.93 -20.07
N GLY A 80 2.72 -2.58 -19.62
CA GLY A 80 4.08 -2.27 -20.00
C GLY A 80 5.02 -3.40 -19.64
N GLY A 81 6.28 -3.30 -20.05
CA GLY A 81 7.26 -4.33 -19.76
C GLY A 81 8.65 -4.05 -20.30
N LEU A 82 9.58 -4.85 -19.81
CA LEU A 82 11.00 -4.77 -20.14
C LEU A 82 11.28 -5.18 -21.59
N TRP A 83 12.09 -4.40 -22.29
CA TRP A 83 12.69 -4.74 -23.59
C TRP A 83 14.21 -4.79 -23.44
N ILE A 84 14.83 -5.84 -23.97
CA ILE A 84 16.29 -6.00 -24.01
C ILE A 84 16.68 -6.37 -25.43
N GLY A 85 17.58 -5.60 -26.05
CA GLY A 85 18.02 -5.84 -27.41
C GLY A 85 19.50 -5.61 -27.64
N GLY A 86 20.02 -6.18 -28.72
CA GLY A 86 21.41 -6.02 -29.13
C GLY A 86 21.86 -7.13 -30.07
N PHE A 87 23.18 -7.35 -30.13
CA PHE A 87 23.79 -8.31 -31.04
C PHE A 87 24.49 -9.43 -30.30
N LYS A 88 24.66 -10.58 -30.97
CA LYS A 88 25.41 -11.72 -30.46
C LYS A 88 26.72 -11.87 -31.21
N ALA A 89 27.82 -11.98 -30.48
CA ALA A 89 29.15 -12.27 -31.02
C ALA A 89 29.71 -13.59 -30.48
N ASP A 90 30.62 -14.21 -31.23
CA ASP A 90 31.25 -15.46 -30.84
C ASP A 90 32.36 -15.27 -29.80
N ASP A 91 32.98 -14.09 -29.76
CA ASP A 91 34.07 -13.72 -28.85
C ASP A 91 34.06 -12.22 -28.49
N SER A 92 34.97 -11.82 -27.59
CA SER A 92 35.14 -10.43 -27.14
C SER A 92 35.67 -9.48 -28.23
N LEU A 93 36.14 -10.02 -29.37
CA LEU A 93 36.59 -9.25 -30.53
C LEU A 93 35.45 -9.01 -31.54
N LYS A 94 34.21 -9.35 -31.14
CA LYS A 94 32.99 -9.17 -31.94
C LYS A 94 33.00 -9.97 -33.24
N THR A 95 33.66 -11.13 -33.28
CA THR A 95 33.63 -11.98 -34.48
C THR A 95 32.25 -12.60 -34.69
N ASN A 96 31.86 -12.76 -35.97
CA ASN A 96 30.57 -13.31 -36.40
C ASN A 96 29.33 -12.67 -35.74
N ILE A 97 29.34 -11.34 -35.62
CA ILE A 97 28.22 -10.60 -35.04
C ILE A 97 26.90 -10.88 -35.79
N ARG A 98 25.85 -11.20 -35.04
CA ARG A 98 24.50 -11.51 -35.55
C ARG A 98 23.46 -10.71 -34.78
N GLY A 99 22.39 -10.33 -35.45
CA GLY A 99 21.29 -9.56 -34.87
C GLY A 99 20.89 -8.36 -35.75
N PRO A 100 20.17 -7.38 -35.20
CA PRO A 100 19.78 -7.30 -33.79
C PRO A 100 18.76 -8.37 -33.41
N PHE A 101 18.75 -8.73 -32.13
CA PHE A 101 17.71 -9.52 -31.49
C PHE A 101 17.08 -8.65 -30.40
N VAL A 102 15.77 -8.77 -30.19
CA VAL A 102 15.08 -8.06 -29.11
C VAL A 102 14.13 -9.03 -28.42
N THR A 103 14.28 -9.17 -27.11
CA THR A 103 13.30 -9.86 -26.27
C THR A 103 12.39 -8.85 -25.58
N THR A 104 11.10 -9.15 -25.53
CA THR A 104 10.06 -8.22 -25.05
C THR A 104 9.18 -8.87 -23.99
N ALA A 105 8.86 -8.13 -22.93
CA ALA A 105 7.84 -8.56 -21.98
C ALA A 105 6.43 -8.20 -22.41
N ALA A 106 6.25 -7.08 -23.09
CA ALA A 106 4.97 -6.67 -23.67
C ALA A 106 5.19 -5.86 -24.94
N THR A 107 4.25 -5.89 -25.89
CA THR A 107 4.28 -5.08 -27.10
C THR A 107 2.88 -4.69 -27.53
N ASP A 108 2.77 -3.72 -28.44
CA ASP A 108 1.57 -3.59 -29.27
C ASP A 108 1.27 -4.95 -29.95
N PRO A 109 0.03 -5.46 -29.91
CA PRO A 109 -0.34 -6.68 -30.62
C PRO A 109 -0.19 -6.50 -32.14
N VAL A 110 0.65 -7.31 -32.77
CA VAL A 110 0.80 -7.43 -34.22
C VAL A 110 0.33 -8.81 -34.68
N ASP A 111 -0.18 -8.91 -35.91
CA ASP A 111 -0.91 -10.09 -36.37
C ASP A 111 -0.11 -11.39 -36.18
N GLY A 112 -0.57 -12.23 -35.25
CA GLY A 112 0.03 -13.54 -34.95
C GLY A 112 1.08 -13.55 -33.84
N GLU A 113 1.37 -12.42 -33.17
CA GLU A 113 2.32 -12.33 -32.05
C GLU A 113 1.64 -11.75 -30.79
N ASN A 114 1.88 -12.38 -29.63
CA ASN A 114 1.38 -11.90 -28.34
C ASN A 114 2.36 -10.95 -27.61
N GLY A 115 3.58 -10.73 -28.14
CA GLY A 115 4.53 -9.73 -27.61
C GLY A 115 5.20 -10.07 -26.27
N VAL A 116 4.76 -11.12 -25.58
CA VAL A 116 5.35 -11.63 -24.32
C VAL A 116 6.29 -12.78 -24.63
N GLU A 117 7.60 -12.54 -24.46
CA GLU A 117 8.66 -13.50 -24.79
C GLU A 117 9.39 -14.05 -23.56
N PHE A 118 9.27 -13.38 -22.41
CA PHE A 118 9.78 -13.90 -21.16
C PHE A 118 8.88 -14.99 -20.58
N THR A 119 9.51 -15.96 -19.93
CA THR A 119 8.87 -17.11 -19.29
C THR A 119 9.47 -17.33 -17.92
N THR A 120 8.79 -18.13 -17.10
CA THR A 120 9.20 -18.41 -15.73
C THR A 120 9.53 -19.87 -15.51
N ALA A 121 10.31 -20.16 -14.47
CA ALA A 121 10.49 -21.53 -14.02
C ALA A 121 9.17 -22.07 -13.45
N PRO A 122 8.90 -23.39 -13.53
CA PRO A 122 7.74 -23.98 -12.89
C PRO A 122 7.73 -23.54 -11.43
N SER A 123 6.55 -23.19 -10.89
CA SER A 123 6.39 -22.78 -9.50
C SER A 123 6.88 -21.38 -9.09
N SER A 124 7.45 -20.60 -10.01
CA SER A 124 7.81 -19.20 -9.78
C SER A 124 6.56 -18.35 -9.54
N VAL A 125 6.63 -17.39 -8.62
CA VAL A 125 5.54 -16.48 -8.24
C VAL A 125 6.14 -15.12 -7.89
N VAL A 126 5.31 -14.09 -7.89
CA VAL A 126 5.67 -12.77 -7.34
C VAL A 126 5.73 -12.89 -5.82
N ARG A 127 6.92 -12.67 -5.25
CA ARG A 127 7.12 -12.72 -3.81
C ARG A 127 7.15 -11.32 -3.22
N GLU A 128 6.69 -11.19 -1.98
CA GLU A 128 6.59 -9.93 -1.26
C GLU A 128 7.43 -9.97 0.01
N ARG A 129 8.09 -8.85 0.31
CA ARG A 129 8.76 -8.60 1.59
C ARG A 129 8.59 -7.12 1.98
N SER A 130 8.76 -6.78 3.25
CA SER A 130 8.51 -5.43 3.77
C SER A 130 9.52 -5.07 4.87
N SER A 131 10.01 -3.84 4.87
CA SER A 131 10.87 -3.33 5.95
C SER A 131 10.09 -2.93 7.21
N LYS A 132 8.76 -2.93 7.16
CA LYS A 132 7.88 -2.60 8.29
C LYS A 132 7.79 -3.77 9.27
N ILE A 133 8.22 -3.54 10.51
CA ILE A 133 8.27 -4.55 11.58
C ILE A 133 6.88 -5.15 11.87
N GLU A 134 5.82 -4.38 11.70
CA GLU A 134 4.44 -4.78 11.91
C GLU A 134 3.83 -5.56 10.72
N SER A 135 4.50 -5.61 9.57
CA SER A 135 4.02 -6.31 8.39
C SER A 135 4.09 -7.83 8.57
N ALA A 136 3.07 -8.54 8.09
CA ALA A 136 3.12 -10.01 7.99
C ALA A 136 4.21 -10.50 7.02
N PHE A 137 4.72 -9.61 6.17
CA PHE A 137 5.83 -9.86 5.24
C PHE A 137 7.15 -9.23 5.72
N PHE A 138 7.29 -8.92 7.01
CA PHE A 138 8.50 -8.33 7.55
C PHE A 138 9.74 -9.19 7.22
N ASP A 139 10.72 -8.57 6.57
CA ASP A 139 12.02 -9.16 6.26
C ASP A 139 13.09 -8.10 6.50
N PRO A 140 14.10 -8.35 7.36
CA PRO A 140 15.23 -7.43 7.55
C PRO A 140 16.03 -7.14 6.27
N ALA A 141 15.91 -7.97 5.22
CA ALA A 141 16.53 -7.74 3.92
C ALA A 141 15.64 -6.93 2.96
N ALA A 142 14.45 -6.49 3.39
CA ALA A 142 13.59 -5.62 2.60
C ALA A 142 14.15 -4.19 2.55
N ILE A 143 14.07 -3.58 1.37
CA ILE A 143 14.58 -2.24 1.09
C ILE A 143 13.50 -1.19 1.36
N SER A 144 12.27 -1.47 0.97
CA SER A 144 11.14 -0.54 1.09
C SER A 144 9.99 -1.13 1.89
N HIS A 145 8.96 -0.30 2.11
CA HIS A 145 7.77 -0.70 2.86
C HIS A 145 6.96 -1.78 2.13
N GLN A 146 7.13 -1.93 0.81
CA GLN A 146 6.70 -3.10 0.06
C GLN A 146 7.64 -3.36 -1.11
N ASP A 147 8.37 -4.46 -1.04
CA ASP A 147 9.16 -4.96 -2.14
C ASP A 147 8.42 -6.11 -2.83
N PHE A 148 8.48 -6.15 -4.16
CA PHE A 148 8.25 -7.40 -4.90
C PHE A 148 9.53 -7.89 -5.54
N PHE A 149 9.65 -9.20 -5.67
CA PHE A 149 10.79 -9.82 -6.37
C PHE A 149 10.39 -11.09 -7.12
N MET A 150 10.98 -11.26 -8.31
CA MET A 150 10.74 -12.36 -9.23
C MET A 150 11.93 -12.62 -10.16
N GLU A 151 11.92 -13.77 -10.82
CA GLU A 151 12.86 -14.14 -11.87
C GLU A 151 12.13 -14.68 -13.10
N PHE A 152 12.60 -14.27 -14.29
CA PHE A 152 12.12 -14.71 -15.59
C PHE A 152 13.24 -14.75 -16.64
N THR A 153 13.02 -15.46 -17.74
CA THR A 153 14.02 -15.67 -18.80
C THR A 153 13.39 -15.74 -20.18
N ASP A 154 14.13 -15.33 -21.19
CA ASP A 154 13.75 -15.41 -22.60
C ASP A 154 14.33 -16.68 -23.28
N THR A 155 14.84 -17.64 -22.52
CA THR A 155 15.53 -18.81 -23.11
C THR A 155 14.58 -19.87 -23.65
N ASN A 156 13.33 -19.89 -23.17
CA ASN A 156 12.32 -20.86 -23.57
C ASN A 156 11.60 -20.40 -24.84
N ARG A 157 11.29 -21.34 -25.72
CA ARG A 157 10.48 -21.08 -26.93
C ARG A 157 9.00 -21.40 -26.75
N THR A 158 8.62 -21.84 -25.56
CA THR A 158 7.24 -22.20 -25.23
C THR A 158 6.82 -21.56 -23.93
N SER A 159 5.60 -21.06 -23.88
CA SER A 159 4.97 -20.47 -22.69
C SER A 159 4.63 -21.52 -21.63
N SER A 160 4.15 -21.04 -20.48
CA SER A 160 3.70 -21.83 -19.31
C SER A 160 2.68 -22.92 -19.67
N ASN A 161 1.81 -22.65 -20.64
CA ASN A 161 0.78 -23.55 -21.17
C ASN A 161 1.29 -24.52 -22.27
N GLY A 162 2.56 -24.47 -22.64
CA GLY A 162 3.18 -25.32 -23.67
C GLY A 162 3.00 -24.86 -25.12
N GLU A 163 2.41 -23.69 -25.35
CA GLU A 163 2.27 -23.12 -26.70
C GLU A 163 3.59 -22.51 -27.18
N LEU A 164 3.83 -22.54 -28.50
CA LEU A 164 5.02 -21.92 -29.10
C LEU A 164 4.90 -20.40 -29.02
N ILE A 165 5.93 -19.73 -28.52
CA ILE A 165 6.05 -18.28 -28.57
C ILE A 165 6.44 -17.90 -30.00
N VAL A 166 5.46 -17.39 -30.76
CA VAL A 166 5.63 -17.05 -32.18
C VAL A 166 6.63 -15.91 -32.31
N ALA A 167 7.47 -15.98 -33.36
CA ALA A 167 8.51 -15.00 -33.70
C ALA A 167 9.63 -14.78 -32.66
N HIS A 168 9.59 -15.47 -31.53
CA HIS A 168 10.60 -15.34 -30.50
C HIS A 168 11.95 -15.98 -30.88
N ASN A 169 12.99 -15.15 -30.87
CA ASN A 169 14.38 -15.55 -31.04
C ASN A 169 15.15 -15.24 -29.75
N PRO A 170 15.29 -16.21 -28.83
CA PRO A 170 15.95 -16.02 -27.54
C PRO A 170 17.22 -15.20 -27.66
N TYR A 171 17.28 -14.04 -27.01
CA TYR A 171 18.48 -13.26 -26.82
C TYR A 171 19.41 -13.95 -25.81
N GLY A 172 18.85 -14.67 -24.85
CA GLY A 172 19.58 -15.57 -23.96
C GLY A 172 19.99 -14.89 -22.67
N VAL A 173 19.00 -14.28 -22.03
CA VAL A 173 19.10 -13.55 -20.78
C VAL A 173 18.20 -14.15 -19.70
N SER A 174 18.65 -14.01 -18.46
CA SER A 174 17.85 -14.26 -17.26
C SER A 174 17.76 -12.94 -16.50
N VAL A 175 16.56 -12.61 -16.03
CA VAL A 175 16.27 -11.35 -15.37
C VAL A 175 15.79 -11.64 -13.96
N ARG A 176 16.41 -10.98 -12.98
CA ARG A 176 15.84 -10.79 -11.65
C ARG A 176 15.29 -9.38 -11.60
N GLN A 177 14.01 -9.25 -11.30
CA GLN A 177 13.34 -7.97 -11.12
C GLN A 177 13.00 -7.80 -9.64
N GLU A 178 13.24 -6.61 -9.12
CA GLU A 178 12.71 -6.15 -7.84
C GLU A 178 11.98 -4.82 -8.03
N THR A 179 10.90 -4.61 -7.27
CA THR A 179 10.20 -3.32 -7.24
C THR A 179 10.11 -2.79 -5.83
N TYR A 180 10.24 -1.49 -5.64
CA TYR A 180 10.25 -0.86 -4.31
C TYR A 180 9.21 0.26 -4.22
N ALA A 181 8.42 0.25 -3.14
CA ALA A 181 7.37 1.21 -2.86
C ALA A 181 7.39 1.67 -1.39
N TRP A 182 7.18 2.98 -1.18
CA TRP A 182 7.15 3.62 0.13
C TRP A 182 5.81 4.30 0.38
N ASP A 183 5.46 4.50 1.66
CA ASP A 183 4.28 5.28 2.06
C ASP A 183 4.62 6.65 2.66
N PHE A 184 5.87 7.07 2.58
CA PHE A 184 6.26 8.41 2.99
C PHE A 184 5.58 9.46 2.10
N PRO A 185 5.14 10.61 2.64
CA PRO A 185 4.44 11.64 1.86
C PRO A 185 5.20 12.16 0.62
N PHE A 186 6.53 12.11 0.65
CA PHE A 186 7.43 12.52 -0.43
C PHE A 186 7.93 11.35 -1.31
N ALA A 187 7.47 10.11 -1.06
CA ALA A 187 7.87 8.93 -1.83
C ALA A 187 6.71 7.98 -2.19
N ASN A 188 5.47 8.36 -1.88
CA ASN A 188 4.29 7.54 -2.12
C ASN A 188 3.71 7.64 -3.54
N PHE A 189 4.42 8.26 -4.47
CA PHE A 189 3.93 8.58 -5.82
C PHE A 189 4.84 8.04 -6.92
N PHE A 190 5.83 7.22 -6.58
CA PHE A 190 6.64 6.48 -7.54
C PHE A 190 6.89 5.05 -7.08
N ILE A 191 7.24 4.21 -8.03
CA ILE A 191 7.67 2.83 -7.80
C ILE A 191 8.97 2.63 -8.56
N ILE A 192 10.01 2.17 -7.87
CA ILE A 192 11.29 1.85 -8.49
C ILE A 192 11.23 0.44 -9.04
N PHE A 193 11.76 0.25 -10.25
CA PHE A 193 11.93 -1.04 -10.91
C PHE A 193 13.42 -1.30 -11.10
N ASN A 194 13.93 -2.34 -10.45
CA ASN A 194 15.33 -2.69 -10.43
C ASN A 194 15.55 -4.03 -11.14
N TYR A 195 16.33 -4.03 -12.22
CA TYR A 195 16.54 -5.20 -13.06
C TYR A 195 18.00 -5.63 -13.06
N TRP A 196 18.28 -6.87 -12.68
CA TRP A 196 19.56 -7.53 -12.95
C TRP A 196 19.41 -8.48 -14.12
N ILE A 197 20.10 -8.17 -15.21
CA ILE A 197 20.05 -8.90 -16.47
C ILE A 197 21.36 -9.66 -16.64
N LYS A 198 21.26 -10.99 -16.58
CA LYS A 198 22.39 -11.91 -16.74
C LYS A 198 22.42 -12.51 -18.13
N ASN A 199 23.57 -12.46 -18.79
CA ASN A 199 23.80 -13.24 -20.01
C ASN A 199 23.96 -14.73 -19.65
N VAL A 200 22.96 -15.53 -19.99
CA VAL A 200 22.98 -16.99 -19.79
C VAL A 200 23.23 -17.75 -21.09
N SER A 201 23.50 -17.04 -22.18
CA SER A 201 23.89 -17.62 -23.46
C SER A 201 25.37 -18.01 -23.48
N ASN A 202 25.78 -18.72 -24.53
CA ASN A 202 27.19 -19.00 -24.82
C ASN A 202 27.82 -17.99 -25.80
N LYS A 203 27.22 -16.81 -25.95
CA LYS A 203 27.65 -15.72 -26.84
C LYS A 203 27.90 -14.45 -26.04
N TYR A 204 28.76 -13.59 -26.56
CA TYR A 204 28.88 -12.22 -26.06
C TYR A 204 27.67 -11.43 -26.54
N LEU A 205 27.01 -10.70 -25.64
CA LEU A 205 25.97 -9.76 -26.01
C LEU A 205 26.61 -8.39 -26.20
N ASP A 206 26.37 -7.75 -27.34
CA ASP A 206 27.06 -6.53 -27.75
C ASP A 206 26.06 -5.43 -28.10
N SER A 207 26.46 -4.18 -27.83
CA SER A 207 25.62 -3.00 -28.09
C SER A 207 24.24 -3.17 -27.45
N VAL A 208 24.22 -3.54 -26.17
CA VAL A 208 22.97 -3.90 -25.49
C VAL A 208 22.18 -2.63 -25.19
N TYR A 209 20.92 -2.57 -25.55
CA TYR A 209 19.99 -1.55 -25.10
C TYR A 209 18.92 -2.18 -24.22
N ILE A 210 18.55 -1.48 -23.16
CA ILE A 210 17.54 -1.92 -22.22
C ILE A 210 16.54 -0.78 -22.04
N GLY A 211 15.24 -1.07 -22.14
CA GLY A 211 14.21 -0.04 -22.01
C GLY A 211 12.92 -0.58 -21.43
N LEU A 212 12.10 0.35 -20.95
CA LEU A 212 10.72 0.08 -20.56
C LEU A 212 9.79 0.59 -21.63
N TRP A 213 9.08 -0.34 -22.26
CA TRP A 213 7.95 -0.08 -23.12
C TRP A 213 6.68 0.00 -22.26
N THR A 214 5.85 1.00 -22.49
CA THR A 214 4.59 1.19 -21.75
C THR A 214 3.52 1.73 -22.68
N ASP A 215 2.36 1.07 -22.72
CA ASP A 215 1.13 1.66 -23.26
C ASP A 215 0.49 2.51 -22.15
N THR A 216 0.75 3.81 -22.20
CA THR A 216 0.27 4.78 -21.22
C THR A 216 -1.18 5.16 -21.50
N VAL A 217 -1.97 5.32 -20.44
CA VAL A 217 -3.38 5.71 -20.56
C VAL A 217 -3.80 6.51 -19.33
N VAL A 218 -3.83 7.84 -19.41
CA VAL A 218 -4.32 8.68 -18.29
C VAL A 218 -5.83 8.92 -18.41
N ARG A 219 -6.65 8.12 -17.70
CA ARG A 219 -8.12 8.10 -17.86
C ARG A 219 -8.87 7.77 -16.56
N ASN A 220 -10.04 8.38 -16.34
CA ASN A 220 -10.85 8.11 -15.16
C ASN A 220 -11.93 7.08 -15.45
N THR A 221 -11.75 5.87 -14.93
CA THR A 221 -12.64 4.72 -15.13
C THR A 221 -14.01 4.86 -14.46
N ASN A 222 -14.16 5.79 -13.49
CA ASN A 222 -15.46 6.16 -12.93
C ASN A 222 -16.29 7.05 -13.88
N VAL A 223 -15.63 7.73 -14.82
CA VAL A 223 -16.28 8.59 -15.82
C VAL A 223 -16.45 7.85 -17.14
N THR A 224 -15.39 7.22 -17.63
CA THR A 224 -15.37 6.51 -18.91
C THR A 224 -14.89 5.09 -18.72
N SER A 225 -15.70 4.09 -19.06
CA SER A 225 -15.29 2.69 -18.94
C SER A 225 -14.19 2.32 -19.97
N PRO A 226 -13.16 1.53 -19.58
CA PRO A 226 -12.17 1.01 -20.53
C PRO A 226 -12.80 0.08 -21.59
N ARG A 227 -14.00 -0.44 -21.34
CA ARG A 227 -14.76 -1.28 -22.29
C ARG A 227 -15.33 -0.51 -23.49
N THR A 228 -15.21 0.82 -23.50
CA THR A 228 -15.63 1.65 -24.65
C THR A 228 -14.66 1.56 -25.83
N GLY A 229 -13.51 0.92 -25.66
CA GLY A 229 -12.55 0.68 -26.74
C GLY A 229 -11.76 1.94 -27.09
N THR A 230 -11.51 2.17 -28.38
CA THR A 230 -10.61 3.24 -28.88
C THR A 230 -10.88 4.64 -28.31
N SER A 231 -12.13 4.98 -27.99
CA SER A 231 -12.48 6.27 -27.38
C SER A 231 -11.89 6.47 -25.98
N PHE A 232 -11.58 5.40 -25.27
CA PHE A 232 -10.91 5.45 -23.97
C PHE A 232 -9.41 5.75 -24.13
N PHE A 233 -8.74 5.10 -25.08
CA PHE A 233 -7.27 5.13 -25.18
C PHE A 233 -6.73 6.31 -26.00
N ASN A 234 -7.50 6.87 -26.94
CA ASN A 234 -6.99 7.83 -27.92
C ASN A 234 -6.89 9.28 -27.43
N LYS A 235 -6.64 9.49 -26.13
CA LYS A 235 -6.73 10.80 -25.46
C LYS A 235 -5.39 11.31 -24.90
N GLY A 236 -4.37 10.46 -24.84
CA GLY A 236 -3.08 10.80 -24.26
C GLY A 236 -2.28 11.81 -25.09
N GLY A 237 -1.55 12.67 -24.41
CA GLY A 237 -0.49 13.50 -24.97
C GLY A 237 0.84 13.18 -24.30
N ASN A 238 1.93 13.08 -25.07
CA ASN A 238 3.23 12.60 -24.57
C ASN A 238 4.31 13.68 -24.65
N GLY A 239 5.33 13.55 -23.81
CA GLY A 239 6.51 14.40 -23.79
C GLY A 239 7.73 13.73 -23.19
N TYR A 240 8.88 14.39 -23.30
CA TYR A 240 10.15 13.91 -22.76
C TYR A 240 10.97 15.06 -22.17
N ASN A 241 11.58 14.80 -21.01
CA ASN A 241 12.53 15.67 -20.35
C ASN A 241 13.91 14.99 -20.32
N ASP A 242 14.81 15.46 -21.18
CA ASP A 242 16.16 14.92 -21.35
C ASP A 242 16.95 14.93 -20.03
N SER A 243 16.89 16.04 -19.27
CA SER A 243 17.68 16.23 -18.04
C SER A 243 17.30 15.24 -16.93
N LEU A 244 16.05 14.77 -16.93
CA LEU A 244 15.56 13.78 -15.97
C LEU A 244 15.50 12.36 -16.56
N SER A 245 15.82 12.19 -17.85
CA SER A 245 15.57 10.95 -18.60
C SER A 245 14.15 10.42 -18.41
N LEU A 246 13.16 11.33 -18.48
CA LEU A 246 11.77 11.10 -18.11
C LEU A 246 10.83 11.27 -19.31
N GLY A 247 10.28 10.16 -19.80
CA GLY A 247 9.15 10.17 -20.74
C GLY A 247 7.83 10.24 -19.98
N TYR A 248 6.85 11.02 -20.43
CA TYR A 248 5.59 11.18 -19.70
C TYR A 248 4.35 11.25 -20.59
N GLU A 249 3.20 10.97 -19.99
CA GLU A 249 1.87 11.17 -20.58
C GLU A 249 0.95 11.95 -19.63
N PHE A 250 0.00 12.69 -20.22
CA PHE A 250 -1.12 13.36 -19.56
C PHE A 250 -2.42 13.19 -20.37
N ASP A 251 -3.56 13.49 -19.75
CA ASP A 251 -4.84 13.53 -20.46
C ASP A 251 -4.98 14.82 -21.29
N ALA A 252 -4.81 14.71 -22.61
CA ALA A 252 -4.86 15.86 -23.50
C ALA A 252 -6.29 16.23 -23.96
N ALA A 253 -7.27 15.32 -23.93
CA ALA A 253 -8.61 15.60 -24.47
C ALA A 253 -9.74 14.66 -24.00
N GLY A 254 -9.50 13.88 -22.97
CA GLY A 254 -10.34 12.79 -22.54
C GLY A 254 -11.41 13.21 -21.52
N ASP A 255 -11.09 13.18 -20.23
CA ASP A 255 -12.00 13.45 -19.11
C ASP A 255 -11.59 14.77 -18.45
N VAL A 256 -11.61 15.85 -19.23
CA VAL A 256 -11.16 17.19 -18.79
C VAL A 256 -11.79 17.57 -17.44
N GLY A 257 -10.95 17.82 -16.44
CA GLY A 257 -11.35 18.14 -15.06
C GLY A 257 -11.52 16.93 -14.12
N PHE A 258 -11.33 15.70 -14.61
CA PHE A 258 -11.43 14.46 -13.83
C PHE A 258 -10.15 13.61 -13.85
N THR A 259 -9.15 14.02 -14.63
CA THR A 259 -7.89 13.29 -14.94
C THR A 259 -6.67 14.23 -14.89
N ASP A 260 -6.67 15.20 -13.97
CA ASP A 260 -5.62 16.21 -13.80
C ASP A 260 -4.35 15.60 -13.18
N SER A 261 -3.69 14.71 -13.91
CA SER A 261 -2.52 13.96 -13.47
C SER A 261 -1.60 13.58 -14.64
N TYR A 262 -0.39 13.19 -14.28
CA TYR A 262 0.67 12.72 -15.18
C TYR A 262 1.13 11.33 -14.75
N ILE A 263 1.62 10.56 -15.71
CA ILE A 263 2.45 9.38 -15.50
C ILE A 263 3.77 9.55 -16.24
N GLY A 264 4.86 9.14 -15.60
CA GLY A 264 6.22 9.24 -16.12
C GLY A 264 6.96 7.91 -16.01
N ILE A 265 7.82 7.63 -16.98
CA ILE A 265 8.76 6.50 -17.03
C ILE A 265 10.15 7.09 -17.07
N GLN A 266 10.99 6.72 -16.10
CA GLN A 266 12.27 7.35 -15.88
C GLN A 266 13.40 6.33 -15.84
N VAL A 267 14.56 6.64 -16.45
CA VAL A 267 15.82 5.92 -16.18
C VAL A 267 16.50 6.59 -14.99
N LEU A 268 16.83 5.83 -13.95
CA LEU A 268 17.54 6.33 -12.77
C LEU A 268 19.06 6.08 -12.84
N GLY A 269 19.47 4.91 -13.36
CA GLY A 269 20.89 4.60 -13.54
C GLY A 269 21.18 3.11 -13.75
N SER A 270 22.47 2.76 -13.71
CA SER A 270 22.99 1.40 -13.92
C SER A 270 24.29 1.20 -13.13
N ASP A 271 24.65 -0.06 -12.86
CA ASP A 271 25.97 -0.44 -12.35
C ASP A 271 27.09 -0.43 -13.41
N LYS A 272 26.72 -0.28 -14.69
CA LYS A 272 27.63 -0.20 -15.83
C LYS A 272 27.37 1.06 -16.63
N ASN A 273 28.45 1.58 -17.22
CA ASN A 273 28.35 2.72 -18.12
C ASN A 273 27.58 2.35 -19.40
N TYR A 274 26.81 3.32 -19.88
CA TYR A 274 26.11 3.30 -21.16
C TYR A 274 26.22 4.68 -21.82
N ASP A 275 26.10 4.74 -23.15
CA ASP A 275 26.35 6.01 -23.86
C ASP A 275 25.24 7.05 -23.68
N SER A 276 23.97 6.66 -23.74
CA SER A 276 22.86 7.60 -23.64
C SER A 276 21.56 7.00 -23.13
N THR A 277 20.71 7.86 -22.59
CA THR A 277 19.27 7.59 -22.46
C THR A 277 18.54 8.03 -23.74
N ASN A 278 17.45 7.36 -24.07
CA ASN A 278 16.72 7.56 -25.30
C ASN A 278 15.21 7.54 -25.04
N TYR A 279 14.45 8.27 -25.86
CA TYR A 279 13.00 8.31 -25.82
C TYR A 279 12.42 8.07 -27.20
N THR A 280 11.42 7.19 -27.28
CA THR A 280 10.57 7.04 -28.46
C THR A 280 9.12 6.85 -28.07
N THR A 281 8.23 7.24 -28.97
CA THR A 281 6.81 6.92 -28.88
C THR A 281 6.26 6.66 -30.27
N TRP A 282 5.21 5.85 -30.38
CA TRP A 282 4.56 5.52 -31.64
C TRP A 282 3.07 5.29 -31.42
N GLN A 283 2.29 5.39 -32.49
CA GLN A 283 0.86 5.20 -32.39
C GLN A 283 0.53 3.71 -32.32
N TYR A 284 -0.29 3.34 -31.33
CA TYR A 284 -0.69 1.96 -31.07
C TYR A 284 -1.25 1.26 -32.32
N ARG A 285 -0.65 0.12 -32.68
CA ARG A 285 -1.03 -0.73 -33.82
C ARG A 285 -1.16 0.03 -35.16
N SER A 286 -0.35 1.06 -35.35
CA SER A 286 -0.42 1.91 -36.55
C SER A 286 0.80 1.72 -37.45
N THR A 287 0.55 1.61 -38.74
CA THR A 287 1.58 1.67 -39.80
C THR A 287 1.28 2.82 -40.78
N THR A 288 0.70 3.92 -40.29
CA THR A 288 0.28 5.06 -41.14
C THR A 288 1.33 6.16 -41.27
N ASP A 289 1.95 6.59 -40.17
CA ASP A 289 3.05 7.56 -40.17
C ASP A 289 4.40 6.87 -39.90
N PRO A 290 5.36 6.87 -40.84
CA PRO A 290 6.66 6.20 -40.69
C PRO A 290 7.48 6.59 -39.45
N ASN A 291 7.26 7.78 -38.89
CA ASN A 291 7.90 8.20 -37.63
C ASN A 291 7.23 7.60 -36.40
N LEU A 292 5.96 7.21 -36.51
CA LEU A 292 5.12 6.71 -35.42
C LEU A 292 4.60 5.30 -35.71
N PHE A 293 5.31 4.52 -36.52
CA PHE A 293 5.00 3.12 -36.76
C PHE A 293 5.23 2.27 -35.51
N THR A 294 4.29 1.36 -35.26
CA THR A 294 4.49 0.21 -34.38
C THR A 294 5.60 -0.68 -34.96
N PRO A 295 6.66 -1.01 -34.18
CA PRO A 295 7.73 -1.87 -34.66
C PRO A 295 7.22 -3.32 -34.85
N GLN A 296 7.48 -3.91 -36.02
CA GLN A 296 6.92 -5.20 -36.43
C GLN A 296 7.91 -6.39 -36.28
N ASN A 297 9.17 -6.13 -35.94
CA ASN A 297 10.21 -7.16 -35.81
C ASN A 297 11.39 -6.61 -35.00
N ASP A 298 12.34 -7.48 -34.65
CA ASP A 298 13.52 -7.14 -33.83
C ASP A 298 14.35 -6.00 -34.39
N ILE A 299 14.48 -5.88 -35.71
CA ILE A 299 15.20 -4.76 -36.34
C ILE A 299 14.50 -3.45 -35.99
N ALA A 300 13.18 -3.37 -36.22
CA ALA A 300 12.41 -2.17 -35.90
C ALA A 300 12.35 -1.89 -34.39
N ARG A 301 12.21 -2.93 -33.56
CA ARG A 301 12.20 -2.81 -32.09
C ARG A 301 13.53 -2.28 -31.57
N TYR A 302 14.64 -2.78 -32.10
CA TYR A 302 15.98 -2.32 -31.75
C TYR A 302 16.19 -0.85 -32.14
N ARG A 303 15.69 -0.41 -33.31
CA ARG A 303 15.72 1.01 -33.68
C ARG A 303 14.96 1.91 -32.70
N LYS A 304 13.84 1.42 -32.13
CA LYS A 304 13.11 2.15 -31.06
C LYS A 304 13.93 2.22 -29.77
N LEU A 305 14.56 1.12 -29.36
CA LEU A 305 15.49 1.09 -28.22
C LEU A 305 16.66 2.07 -28.40
N GLU A 306 17.15 2.24 -29.63
CA GLU A 306 18.20 3.22 -29.94
C GLU A 306 17.73 4.68 -29.90
N GLY A 307 16.43 4.97 -29.78
CA GLY A 307 15.90 6.34 -29.78
C GLY A 307 15.35 6.84 -31.12
N TYR A 308 15.27 6.00 -32.15
CA TYR A 308 14.81 6.43 -33.48
C TYR A 308 13.30 6.26 -33.66
N PHE A 309 12.64 7.34 -34.09
CA PHE A 309 11.22 7.34 -34.43
C PHE A 309 10.98 6.66 -35.79
N GLY A 310 11.70 7.12 -36.81
CA GLY A 310 11.70 6.58 -38.17
C GLY A 310 12.90 7.12 -38.96
N GLY A 311 13.51 6.30 -39.81
CA GLY A 311 14.75 6.66 -40.50
C GLY A 311 15.85 7.07 -39.50
N SER A 312 16.30 8.33 -39.58
CA SER A 312 17.27 8.96 -38.67
C SER A 312 16.65 9.99 -37.71
N ASN A 313 15.33 10.08 -37.62
CA ASN A 313 14.63 11.07 -36.80
C ASN A 313 14.61 10.65 -35.33
N ARG A 314 14.77 11.62 -34.42
CA ARG A 314 14.80 11.44 -32.96
C ARG A 314 13.95 12.52 -32.29
N TYR A 315 13.61 12.36 -31.02
CA TYR A 315 12.95 13.42 -30.26
C TYR A 315 13.78 14.72 -30.31
N GLY A 316 13.12 15.86 -30.57
CA GLY A 316 13.79 17.15 -30.75
C GLY A 316 14.57 17.32 -32.07
N TYR A 317 14.79 16.25 -32.84
CA TYR A 317 15.47 16.28 -34.15
C TYR A 317 14.59 15.68 -35.25
N ASN A 318 13.98 16.54 -36.06
CA ASN A 318 12.96 16.22 -37.08
C ASN A 318 11.65 15.63 -36.52
N ILE A 319 11.54 15.43 -35.20
CA ILE A 319 10.28 15.14 -34.50
C ILE A 319 9.92 16.38 -33.68
N ASN A 320 8.82 17.04 -34.05
CA ASN A 320 8.31 18.19 -33.33
C ASN A 320 7.61 17.72 -32.03
N PRO A 321 8.09 18.11 -30.83
CA PRO A 321 7.45 17.72 -29.57
C PRO A 321 5.97 18.11 -29.49
N ALA A 322 5.55 19.22 -30.11
CA ALA A 322 4.16 19.67 -30.11
C ALA A 322 3.21 18.67 -30.79
N THR A 323 3.71 17.86 -31.73
CA THR A 323 2.93 16.79 -32.38
C THR A 323 2.64 15.63 -31.43
N LEU A 324 3.56 15.34 -30.51
CA LEU A 324 3.42 14.25 -29.54
C LEU A 324 2.44 14.62 -28.41
N LYS A 325 2.27 15.92 -28.14
CA LYS A 325 1.25 16.43 -27.20
C LYS A 325 -0.19 16.33 -27.71
N GLN A 326 -0.38 16.09 -29.01
CA GLN A 326 -1.73 15.94 -29.57
C GLN A 326 -2.37 14.61 -29.12
N PRO A 327 -3.68 14.60 -28.82
CA PRO A 327 -4.39 13.41 -28.37
C PRO A 327 -4.22 12.23 -29.32
N SER A 328 -3.75 11.11 -28.78
CA SER A 328 -3.66 9.85 -29.52
C SER A 328 -3.63 8.66 -28.56
N ASN A 329 -3.57 7.45 -29.13
CA ASN A 329 -3.23 6.25 -28.38
C ASN A 329 -1.78 5.92 -28.73
N ARG A 330 -0.85 6.06 -27.78
CA ARG A 330 0.57 5.86 -28.04
C ARG A 330 1.22 4.98 -27.00
N SER A 331 2.09 4.10 -27.50
CA SER A 331 3.06 3.41 -26.68
C SER A 331 4.29 4.30 -26.52
N THR A 332 4.86 4.29 -25.33
CA THR A 332 6.01 5.10 -24.91
C THR A 332 7.17 4.20 -24.50
N MET A 333 8.39 4.60 -24.84
CA MET A 333 9.62 3.89 -24.49
C MET A 333 10.65 4.88 -23.97
N VAL A 334 11.22 4.55 -22.81
CA VAL A 334 12.50 5.12 -22.35
C VAL A 334 13.51 3.99 -22.24
N SER A 335 14.70 4.18 -22.79
CA SER A 335 15.76 3.18 -22.81
C SER A 335 17.12 3.78 -22.49
N ALA A 336 18.08 2.93 -22.11
CA ALA A 336 19.48 3.26 -21.93
C ALA A 336 20.35 2.29 -22.74
N GLY A 337 21.42 2.81 -23.31
CA GLY A 337 22.40 2.03 -24.06
C GLY A 337 23.21 2.86 -25.07
N PRO A 338 24.11 2.21 -25.82
CA PRO A 338 24.45 0.82 -25.68
C PRO A 338 25.29 0.58 -24.41
N PHE A 339 25.16 -0.60 -23.83
CA PHE A 339 26.17 -1.17 -22.94
C PHE A 339 27.16 -1.94 -23.82
N ASP A 340 28.46 -1.68 -23.63
CA ASP A 340 29.54 -2.11 -24.55
C ASP A 340 29.48 -3.60 -24.92
N HIS A 341 29.69 -4.49 -23.93
CA HIS A 341 29.53 -5.93 -24.12
C HIS A 341 29.30 -6.66 -22.78
N LEU A 342 28.56 -7.76 -22.85
CA LEU A 342 28.26 -8.65 -21.73
C LEU A 342 28.74 -10.07 -22.06
N ALA A 343 29.80 -10.53 -21.40
CA ALA A 343 30.34 -11.88 -21.62
C ALA A 343 29.37 -12.95 -21.10
N PRO A 344 29.47 -14.21 -21.55
CA PRO A 344 28.72 -15.32 -20.97
C PRO A 344 28.90 -15.39 -19.45
N GLY A 345 27.80 -15.33 -18.71
CA GLY A 345 27.78 -15.36 -17.24
C GLY A 345 27.82 -13.99 -16.56
N ASP A 346 28.18 -12.92 -17.27
CA ASP A 346 28.17 -11.57 -16.73
C ASP A 346 26.74 -11.02 -16.59
N SER A 347 26.58 -10.02 -15.72
CA SER A 347 25.33 -9.29 -15.53
C SER A 347 25.48 -7.77 -15.73
N VAL A 348 24.37 -7.10 -15.97
CA VAL A 348 24.20 -5.65 -15.88
C VAL A 348 22.97 -5.36 -15.03
N ASN A 349 23.04 -4.34 -14.19
CA ASN A 349 21.93 -3.79 -13.45
C ASN A 349 21.43 -2.52 -14.12
N ILE A 350 20.12 -2.32 -14.21
CA ILE A 350 19.53 -1.05 -14.64
C ILE A 350 18.28 -0.76 -13.83
N VAL A 351 18.09 0.51 -13.48
CA VAL A 351 17.02 0.95 -12.61
C VAL A 351 16.15 1.99 -13.30
N PHE A 352 14.85 1.78 -13.23
CA PHE A 352 13.82 2.69 -13.72
C PHE A 352 12.89 3.13 -12.59
N ALA A 353 12.12 4.18 -12.81
CA ALA A 353 10.96 4.52 -11.99
C ALA A 353 9.71 4.73 -12.84
N ILE A 354 8.57 4.31 -12.30
CA ILE A 354 7.25 4.79 -12.73
C ILE A 354 6.83 5.86 -11.72
N VAL A 355 6.60 7.09 -12.20
CA VAL A 355 6.36 8.28 -11.38
C VAL A 355 5.01 8.88 -11.75
N ALA A 356 4.11 9.02 -10.79
CA ALA A 356 2.84 9.70 -10.97
C ALA A 356 2.82 11.05 -10.26
N ALA A 357 2.03 11.98 -10.77
CA ALA A 357 1.85 13.28 -10.14
C ALA A 357 0.49 13.90 -10.47
N LYS A 358 -0.07 14.67 -9.54
CA LYS A 358 -1.19 15.57 -9.88
C LYS A 358 -0.66 16.74 -10.69
N LYS A 359 -1.40 17.15 -11.72
CA LYS A 359 -1.11 18.39 -12.45
C LYS A 359 -1.13 19.56 -11.49
N PHE A 360 -0.13 20.44 -11.60
CA PHE A 360 -0.09 21.68 -10.83
C PHE A 360 -0.92 22.78 -11.54
N GLY A 361 -1.57 23.64 -10.76
CA GLY A 361 -2.41 24.73 -11.30
C GLY A 361 -3.77 24.29 -11.85
N THR A 362 -4.61 25.28 -12.19
CA THR A 362 -6.02 25.09 -12.56
C THR A 362 -6.29 25.11 -14.07
N ASP A 363 -5.29 25.46 -14.88
CA ASP A 363 -5.43 25.50 -16.33
C ASP A 363 -5.63 24.10 -16.92
N LEU A 364 -6.23 24.04 -18.12
CA LEU A 364 -6.54 22.79 -18.79
C LEU A 364 -5.28 21.93 -19.03
N PRO A 365 -5.34 20.61 -18.80
CA PRO A 365 -4.17 19.72 -18.92
C PRO A 365 -3.58 19.69 -20.33
N ASN A 366 -4.38 19.98 -21.36
CA ASN A 366 -3.94 19.99 -22.76
C ASN A 366 -2.88 21.04 -23.12
N LEU A 367 -2.65 22.03 -22.25
CA LEU A 367 -1.60 23.04 -22.45
C LEU A 367 -0.20 22.50 -22.17
N ASP A 368 -0.08 21.53 -21.26
CA ASP A 368 1.17 20.90 -20.82
C ASP A 368 2.33 21.89 -20.62
N THR A 369 2.09 22.92 -19.83
CA THR A 369 3.05 23.98 -19.51
C THR A 369 4.11 23.49 -18.51
N GLU A 370 5.25 24.18 -18.44
CA GLU A 370 6.28 23.86 -17.42
C GLU A 370 5.75 24.02 -15.99
N GLU A 371 4.85 24.97 -15.75
CA GLU A 371 4.20 25.14 -14.45
C GLU A 371 3.33 23.92 -14.09
N GLN A 372 2.57 23.38 -15.05
CA GLN A 372 1.71 22.22 -14.83
C GLN A 372 2.50 20.95 -14.46
N LYS A 373 3.72 20.83 -14.96
CA LYS A 373 4.63 19.68 -14.72
C LYS A 373 5.44 19.79 -13.43
N LYS A 374 5.31 20.88 -12.68
CA LYS A 374 6.08 21.10 -11.44
C LYS A 374 6.09 19.87 -10.53
N ASN A 375 4.90 19.35 -10.18
CA ASN A 375 4.80 18.18 -9.31
C ASN A 375 5.41 16.91 -9.94
N LEU A 376 5.28 16.72 -11.26
CA LEU A 376 5.88 15.56 -11.94
C LEU A 376 7.41 15.60 -11.84
N TYR A 377 8.02 16.76 -12.08
CA TYR A 377 9.47 16.90 -12.00
C TYR A 377 9.99 16.84 -10.56
N ASP A 378 9.27 17.42 -9.60
CA ASP A 378 9.59 17.30 -8.18
C ASP A 378 9.55 15.83 -7.73
N ASN A 379 8.51 15.10 -8.16
CA ASN A 379 8.33 13.68 -7.86
C ASN A 379 9.40 12.79 -8.53
N ALA A 380 9.77 13.10 -9.78
CA ALA A 380 10.86 12.41 -10.48
C ALA A 380 12.23 12.68 -9.83
N GLY A 381 12.45 13.88 -9.31
CA GLY A 381 13.63 14.21 -8.50
C GLY A 381 13.70 13.38 -7.21
N TRP A 382 12.56 13.07 -6.59
CA TRP A 382 12.51 12.17 -5.44
C TRP A 382 12.86 10.72 -5.79
N ALA A 383 12.44 10.23 -6.96
CA ALA A 383 12.86 8.91 -7.43
C ALA A 383 14.38 8.82 -7.67
N ILE A 384 15.00 9.87 -8.22
CA ILE A 384 16.46 9.97 -8.36
C ILE A 384 17.13 9.95 -6.98
N ARG A 385 16.67 10.77 -6.04
CA ARG A 385 17.23 10.81 -4.66
C ARG A 385 17.16 9.44 -3.99
N ALA A 386 16.02 8.75 -4.11
CA ALA A 386 15.88 7.39 -3.60
C ALA A 386 16.93 6.45 -4.24
N TYR A 387 17.08 6.44 -5.56
CA TYR A 387 18.07 5.60 -6.23
C TYR A 387 19.52 5.91 -5.85
N ASN A 388 19.85 7.20 -5.73
CA ASN A 388 21.19 7.67 -5.37
C ASN A 388 21.58 7.21 -3.97
N GLY A 389 20.66 7.30 -3.00
CA GLY A 389 20.94 6.96 -1.61
C GLY A 389 22.09 7.81 -1.07
N GLU A 390 23.20 7.15 -0.71
CA GLU A 390 24.42 7.81 -0.22
C GLU A 390 25.12 8.71 -1.24
N ASP A 391 25.02 8.42 -2.55
CA ASP A 391 25.63 9.20 -3.64
C ASP A 391 24.85 10.50 -3.88
N ARG A 392 25.01 11.46 -2.97
CA ARG A 392 24.18 12.68 -2.89
C ARG A 392 24.31 13.53 -4.15
N ASN A 393 25.49 13.51 -4.78
CA ASN A 393 25.76 14.27 -5.99
C ASN A 393 25.44 13.49 -7.29
N GLY A 394 25.20 12.18 -7.20
CA GLY A 394 24.80 11.31 -8.31
C GLY A 394 25.90 11.02 -9.33
N ASN A 395 27.17 11.13 -8.95
CA ASN A 395 28.31 10.91 -9.84
C ASN A 395 28.77 9.44 -9.91
N GLY A 396 28.18 8.55 -9.10
CA GLY A 396 28.50 7.13 -9.03
C GLY A 396 29.78 6.80 -8.27
N ILE A 397 30.33 7.74 -7.51
CA ILE A 397 31.56 7.61 -6.71
C ILE A 397 31.20 7.89 -5.26
N LEU A 398 31.40 6.91 -4.39
CA LEU A 398 31.21 7.12 -2.95
C LEU A 398 32.32 8.02 -2.40
N GLU A 399 31.95 9.19 -1.89
CA GLU A 399 32.88 10.05 -1.18
C GLU A 399 32.98 9.68 0.32
N PRO A 400 34.13 9.90 0.99
CA PRO A 400 34.30 9.52 2.39
C PRO A 400 33.27 10.14 3.35
N GLU A 401 32.69 11.29 3.01
CA GLU A 401 31.62 11.96 3.74
C GLU A 401 30.21 11.43 3.43
N GLU A 402 30.07 10.66 2.35
CA GLU A 402 28.82 10.04 1.91
C GLU A 402 28.66 8.61 2.44
N ASP A 403 29.76 7.92 2.78
CA ASP A 403 29.79 6.55 3.32
C ASP A 403 29.28 6.51 4.77
N LEU A 404 27.96 6.34 4.95
CA LEU A 404 27.32 6.45 6.26
C LEU A 404 27.59 5.23 7.14
N ASP A 405 27.79 4.05 6.53
CA ASP A 405 28.04 2.80 7.25
C ASP A 405 29.51 2.35 7.26
N GLY A 406 30.37 2.99 6.46
CA GLY A 406 31.81 2.76 6.41
C GLY A 406 32.21 1.49 5.65
N ASP A 407 31.32 0.93 4.82
CA ASP A 407 31.57 -0.31 4.08
C ASP A 407 32.30 -0.07 2.73
N GLY A 408 32.43 1.20 2.32
CA GLY A 408 33.11 1.62 1.11
C GLY A 408 32.31 1.35 -0.18
N LYS A 409 30.99 1.18 -0.10
CA LYS A 409 30.09 1.00 -1.24
C LYS A 409 28.88 1.90 -1.12
N ILE A 410 28.38 2.38 -2.27
CA ILE A 410 27.17 3.20 -2.31
C ILE A 410 25.97 2.36 -1.88
N THR A 411 25.35 2.75 -0.78
CA THR A 411 24.07 2.22 -0.35
C THR A 411 22.94 3.00 -1.01
N ARG A 412 22.18 2.31 -1.88
CA ARG A 412 21.05 2.86 -2.64
C ARG A 412 19.73 2.70 -1.87
N TYR A 413 18.72 3.45 -2.28
CA TYR A 413 17.33 3.34 -1.79
C TYR A 413 17.13 3.75 -0.33
N ILE A 414 18.11 4.47 0.22
CA ILE A 414 17.95 5.15 1.50
C ILE A 414 17.14 6.42 1.24
N LEU A 415 16.11 6.60 2.05
CA LEU A 415 15.31 7.81 2.09
C LEU A 415 15.35 8.36 3.51
N PRO A 416 15.17 9.68 3.67
CA PRO A 416 14.91 10.24 4.99
C PRO A 416 13.71 9.54 5.59
N SER A 417 13.68 9.37 6.91
CA SER A 417 12.57 8.72 7.56
C SER A 417 12.11 9.55 8.75
N PRO A 418 10.80 9.78 8.92
CA PRO A 418 10.32 10.41 10.14
C PRO A 418 10.73 9.57 11.35
N PRO A 419 10.80 10.18 12.54
CA PRO A 419 11.09 9.44 13.76
C PRO A 419 10.13 8.26 13.96
N GLN A 420 10.59 7.22 14.67
CA GLN A 420 9.77 6.06 14.97
C GLN A 420 8.46 6.46 15.65
N ASN A 421 7.35 5.80 15.28
CA ASN A 421 6.09 5.97 16.01
C ASN A 421 6.29 5.61 17.49
N PRO A 422 5.92 6.49 18.43
CA PRO A 422 6.01 6.16 19.85
C PRO A 422 5.04 5.01 20.18
N LYS A 423 5.37 4.19 21.17
CA LYS A 423 4.39 3.26 21.72
C LYS A 423 3.42 4.02 22.59
N VAL A 424 2.12 3.88 22.31
CA VAL A 424 1.07 4.61 23.00
C VAL A 424 0.19 3.65 23.80
N LYS A 425 -0.12 4.04 25.04
CA LYS A 425 -1.13 3.40 25.89
C LYS A 425 -2.18 4.43 26.29
N VAL A 426 -3.45 4.10 26.13
CA VAL A 426 -4.54 4.98 26.57
C VAL A 426 -5.36 4.26 27.64
N VAL A 427 -5.56 4.94 28.77
CA VAL A 427 -6.35 4.46 29.90
C VAL A 427 -7.65 5.27 29.98
N PRO A 428 -8.81 4.67 29.64
CA PRO A 428 -10.09 5.33 29.79
C PRO A 428 -10.54 5.39 31.26
N GLU A 429 -11.13 6.51 31.64
CA GLU A 429 -11.72 6.77 32.95
C GLU A 429 -13.08 7.50 32.75
N SER A 430 -13.80 7.78 33.84
CA SER A 430 -15.08 8.47 33.73
C SER A 430 -14.85 9.91 33.27
N ARG A 431 -15.40 10.25 32.09
CA ARG A 431 -15.27 11.55 31.42
C ARG A 431 -13.84 11.98 31.13
N LYS A 432 -12.90 11.04 31.11
CA LYS A 432 -11.47 11.31 31.00
C LYS A 432 -10.77 10.17 30.26
N ALA A 433 -9.71 10.47 29.55
CA ALA A 433 -8.73 9.48 29.13
C ALA A 433 -7.34 10.01 29.44
N THR A 434 -6.47 9.13 29.90
CA THR A 434 -5.06 9.44 30.12
C THR A 434 -4.22 8.72 29.08
N ILE A 435 -3.46 9.49 28.30
CA ILE A 435 -2.60 9.01 27.22
C ILE A 435 -1.17 8.95 27.76
N TYR A 436 -0.49 7.83 27.55
CA TYR A 436 0.90 7.62 27.90
C TYR A 436 1.68 7.23 26.65
N TRP A 437 2.91 7.72 26.50
CA TRP A 437 3.80 7.25 25.44
C TRP A 437 5.25 7.11 25.88
N ASP A 438 5.98 6.24 25.17
CA ASP A 438 7.43 6.05 25.36
C ASP A 438 8.24 7.07 24.55
N LYS A 439 9.56 7.05 24.76
CA LYS A 439 10.49 8.01 24.16
C LYS A 439 11.36 7.43 23.04
N ARG A 440 10.93 6.32 22.43
CA ARG A 440 11.75 5.65 21.39
C ARG A 440 12.01 6.55 20.18
N ALA A 441 11.08 7.48 19.92
CA ALA A 441 11.17 8.40 18.80
C ALA A 441 12.39 9.33 18.91
N GLU A 442 12.75 9.75 20.12
CA GLU A 442 13.92 10.61 20.40
C GLU A 442 15.26 9.94 20.09
N ASP A 443 15.29 8.61 20.05
CA ASP A 443 16.49 7.85 19.69
C ASP A 443 16.53 7.49 18.20
N SER A 444 15.54 7.92 17.41
CA SER A 444 15.52 7.72 15.96
C SER A 444 16.70 8.45 15.32
N ILE A 445 17.35 7.77 14.39
CA ILE A 445 18.43 8.33 13.59
C ILE A 445 17.91 8.38 12.16
N ASP A 446 17.88 9.56 11.56
CA ASP A 446 17.51 9.70 10.17
C ASP A 446 18.54 8.98 9.27
N PRO A 447 18.11 8.07 8.38
CA PRO A 447 19.00 7.26 7.57
C PRO A 447 19.91 8.03 6.61
N ILE A 448 19.57 9.27 6.24
CA ILE A 448 20.34 10.08 5.28
C ILE A 448 21.28 11.04 5.99
N SER A 449 20.76 11.79 6.97
CA SER A 449 21.55 12.77 7.70
C SER A 449 22.46 12.11 8.75
N ALA A 450 22.16 10.86 9.12
CA ALA A 450 22.79 10.12 10.23
C ALA A 450 22.73 10.87 11.58
N LYS A 451 21.79 11.83 11.70
CA LYS A 451 21.57 12.62 12.91
C LYS A 451 20.35 12.09 13.66
N LYS A 452 20.36 12.31 14.97
CA LYS A 452 19.13 12.28 15.76
C LYS A 452 18.49 13.66 15.63
N ASP A 453 17.48 13.76 14.78
CA ASP A 453 16.80 15.00 14.38
C ASP A 453 15.35 15.04 14.87
N PHE A 454 14.99 14.20 15.85
CA PHE A 454 13.71 14.26 16.53
C PHE A 454 13.44 15.67 17.06
N GLU A 455 12.28 16.21 16.72
CA GLU A 455 11.85 17.54 17.15
C GLU A 455 10.76 17.47 18.22
N GLY A 456 9.73 16.65 18.03
CA GLY A 456 8.59 16.65 18.95
C GLY A 456 7.53 15.58 18.73
N TYR A 457 6.48 15.66 19.55
CA TYR A 457 5.30 14.80 19.52
C TYR A 457 4.03 15.60 19.20
N ARG A 458 3.10 14.99 18.46
CA ARG A 458 1.75 15.52 18.24
C ARG A 458 0.71 14.53 18.75
N VAL A 459 -0.26 15.03 19.51
CA VAL A 459 -1.35 14.22 20.09
C VAL A 459 -2.63 14.48 19.30
N TYR A 460 -3.28 13.41 18.84
CA TYR A 460 -4.51 13.47 18.05
C TYR A 460 -5.67 12.77 18.75
N ARG A 461 -6.88 13.25 18.46
CA ARG A 461 -8.13 12.60 18.88
C ARG A 461 -9.22 12.79 17.82
N THR A 462 -10.10 11.81 17.67
CA THR A 462 -11.38 12.00 16.96
C THR A 462 -12.39 12.78 17.79
N ASN A 463 -13.44 13.30 17.15
CA ASN A 463 -14.61 13.84 17.85
C ASN A 463 -15.59 12.72 18.21
N SER A 464 -16.41 12.94 19.25
CA SER A 464 -17.48 12.00 19.61
C SER A 464 -18.45 11.81 18.44
N GLY A 465 -18.76 10.55 18.12
CA GLY A 465 -19.71 10.22 17.05
C GLY A 465 -19.11 10.22 15.65
N PHE A 466 -17.79 10.34 15.52
CA PHE A 466 -17.10 10.20 14.22
C PHE A 466 -17.37 8.84 13.56
N ASP A 467 -17.63 7.82 14.38
CA ASP A 467 -17.92 6.44 13.98
C ASP A 467 -19.32 6.28 13.34
N LEU A 468 -20.19 7.27 13.52
CA LEU A 468 -21.58 7.24 13.06
C LEU A 468 -21.78 7.92 11.69
N THR A 469 -20.72 8.41 11.05
CA THR A 469 -20.78 9.07 9.74
C THR A 469 -20.45 8.11 8.60
N GLU A 470 -21.03 8.35 7.41
CA GLU A 470 -20.89 7.47 6.23
C GLU A 470 -19.48 7.48 5.59
N SER A 471 -18.60 8.40 6.01
CA SER A 471 -17.23 8.52 5.51
C SER A 471 -16.23 8.54 6.67
N GLN A 472 -15.68 7.37 7.01
CA GLN A 472 -14.73 7.16 8.10
C GLN A 472 -13.27 7.31 7.63
N ASP A 473 -12.94 8.42 6.97
CA ASP A 473 -11.54 8.75 6.71
C ASP A 473 -10.85 9.10 8.04
N LEU A 474 -10.24 8.10 8.67
CA LEU A 474 -9.59 8.23 9.98
C LEU A 474 -8.49 9.29 9.98
N ASN A 475 -7.76 9.44 8.86
CA ASN A 475 -6.72 10.46 8.73
C ASN A 475 -7.29 11.87 8.80
N LYS A 476 -8.50 12.10 8.26
CA LYS A 476 -9.22 13.37 8.40
C LYS A 476 -9.94 13.52 9.73
N ALA A 477 -10.42 12.41 10.31
CA ALA A 477 -11.16 12.44 11.57
C ALA A 477 -10.27 12.72 12.79
N LEU A 478 -8.97 12.39 12.71
CA LEU A 478 -7.99 12.67 13.75
C LEU A 478 -7.59 14.16 13.74
N ILE A 479 -7.99 14.87 14.79
CA ILE A 479 -7.72 16.30 14.98
C ILE A 479 -6.57 16.47 15.97
N LYS A 480 -5.62 17.34 15.65
CA LYS A 480 -4.48 17.68 16.53
C LYS A 480 -5.00 18.38 17.79
N MET A 481 -4.79 17.78 18.95
CA MET A 481 -5.17 18.29 20.27
C MET A 481 -4.04 19.11 20.89
N ALA A 482 -2.80 18.61 20.75
CA ALA A 482 -1.61 19.21 21.34
C ALA A 482 -0.37 18.90 20.49
N GLU A 483 0.66 19.72 20.67
CA GLU A 483 1.99 19.56 20.10
C GLU A 483 2.99 19.92 21.20
N PHE A 484 4.01 19.08 21.36
CA PHE A 484 5.09 19.22 22.32
C PHE A 484 6.41 19.05 21.57
N ASP A 485 7.30 20.02 21.65
CA ASP A 485 8.45 20.12 20.76
C ASP A 485 9.66 20.75 21.45
N SER A 486 10.82 20.64 20.82
CA SER A 486 12.10 21.00 21.41
C SER A 486 12.22 22.51 21.61
N LEU A 487 13.09 22.92 22.54
CA LEU A 487 13.29 24.33 22.87
C LEU A 487 14.54 24.88 22.19
N GLY A 488 14.43 26.11 21.69
CA GLY A 488 15.59 26.91 21.27
C GLY A 488 15.97 26.78 19.80
N ASN A 489 15.02 26.38 18.93
CA ASN A 489 15.19 26.34 17.49
C ASN A 489 14.03 27.06 16.76
N ASP A 490 14.12 27.16 15.43
CA ASP A 490 13.10 27.82 14.60
C ASP A 490 12.00 26.83 14.12
N VAL A 491 11.94 25.63 14.70
CA VAL A 491 10.97 24.59 14.34
C VAL A 491 9.83 24.57 15.35
N GLY A 492 8.61 24.30 14.86
CA GLY A 492 7.44 24.15 15.72
C GLY A 492 7.05 25.40 16.54
N TYR A 493 6.54 25.17 17.75
CA TYR A 493 6.07 26.16 18.71
C TYR A 493 7.01 26.36 19.91
N ASN A 494 8.08 25.55 20.04
CA ASN A 494 9.03 25.59 21.15
C ASN A 494 8.36 25.51 22.54
N THR A 495 7.51 24.52 22.72
CA THR A 495 6.69 24.34 23.95
C THR A 495 7.42 23.59 25.06
N GLY A 496 8.40 22.74 24.71
CA GLY A 496 9.09 21.85 25.62
C GLY A 496 8.24 20.68 26.11
N PHE A 497 8.89 19.70 26.74
CA PHE A 497 8.24 18.45 27.19
C PHE A 497 7.81 18.46 28.66
N SER A 498 8.20 19.48 29.44
CA SER A 498 7.99 19.51 30.90
C SER A 498 6.52 19.44 31.34
N PHE A 499 5.57 19.85 30.47
CA PHE A 499 4.13 19.73 30.75
C PHE A 499 3.64 18.28 30.74
N VAL A 500 4.28 17.40 29.95
CA VAL A 500 3.87 16.01 29.75
C VAL A 500 4.84 15.01 30.35
N GLU A 501 6.07 15.41 30.65
CA GLU A 501 7.09 14.55 31.25
C GLU A 501 6.73 14.18 32.69
N MET A 502 6.86 12.90 33.02
CA MET A 502 6.68 12.38 34.37
C MET A 502 8.03 12.27 35.09
N ASP A 503 8.03 12.50 36.40
CA ASP A 503 9.23 12.36 37.24
C ASP A 503 9.81 10.92 37.18
N GLU A 504 8.94 9.92 37.10
CA GLU A 504 9.31 8.51 36.98
C GLU A 504 8.46 7.82 35.92
N PRO A 505 9.05 6.94 35.07
CA PRO A 505 8.29 6.25 34.04
C PRO A 505 7.34 5.21 34.64
N VAL A 506 6.18 5.03 34.00
CA VAL A 506 5.20 3.99 34.37
C VAL A 506 5.32 2.77 33.45
N VAL A 507 5.00 1.60 33.98
CA VAL A 507 4.91 0.32 33.25
C VAL A 507 3.56 -0.30 33.55
N PHE A 508 2.87 -0.82 32.52
CA PHE A 508 1.55 -1.42 32.67
C PHE A 508 1.63 -2.96 32.78
N PRO A 509 0.63 -3.61 33.42
CA PRO A 509 0.57 -5.07 33.46
C PRO A 509 0.63 -5.69 32.06
N ASN A 510 1.45 -6.73 31.90
CA ASN A 510 1.69 -7.43 30.63
C ASN A 510 2.31 -6.58 29.52
N ASP A 511 2.92 -5.44 29.86
CA ASP A 511 3.67 -4.59 28.95
C ASP A 511 5.05 -4.30 29.54
N THR A 512 6.12 -4.56 28.80
CA THR A 512 7.49 -4.26 29.25
C THR A 512 7.95 -2.84 28.90
N THR A 513 7.10 -2.08 28.20
CA THR A 513 7.40 -0.72 27.74
C THR A 513 7.37 0.25 28.93
N LYS A 514 8.38 1.12 29.01
CA LYS A 514 8.43 2.24 29.95
C LYS A 514 7.85 3.48 29.28
N TYR A 515 6.82 4.04 29.89
CA TYR A 515 6.14 5.24 29.44
C TYR A 515 6.63 6.43 30.23
N TYR A 516 7.13 7.45 29.55
CA TYR A 516 7.81 8.62 30.16
C TYR A 516 6.93 9.86 30.14
N TYR A 517 6.01 9.94 29.19
CA TYR A 517 5.12 11.07 29.01
C TYR A 517 3.67 10.70 29.31
N LYS A 518 2.90 11.69 29.76
CA LYS A 518 1.49 11.60 30.10
C LYS A 518 0.75 12.87 29.66
N TYR A 519 -0.43 12.68 29.06
CA TYR A 519 -1.36 13.77 28.74
C TYR A 519 -2.79 13.39 29.11
N GLU A 520 -3.47 14.26 29.87
CA GLU A 520 -4.83 14.02 30.34
C GLU A 520 -5.86 14.75 29.47
N VAL A 521 -6.82 14.01 28.93
CA VAL A 521 -7.92 14.56 28.13
C VAL A 521 -9.20 14.45 28.94
N ASN A 522 -9.69 15.61 29.40
CA ASN A 522 -10.89 15.74 30.22
C ASN A 522 -12.14 16.04 29.38
N ASN A 523 -13.30 16.00 30.02
CA ASN A 523 -14.61 16.31 29.43
C ASN A 523 -15.01 15.39 28.26
N LEU A 524 -14.58 14.13 28.31
CA LEU A 524 -15.08 13.12 27.38
C LEU A 524 -16.49 12.68 27.78
N LEU A 525 -17.25 12.17 26.80
CA LEU A 525 -18.58 11.63 27.05
C LEU A 525 -18.47 10.12 27.28
N ASN A 526 -19.00 9.62 28.41
CA ASN A 526 -19.01 8.18 28.67
C ASN A 526 -19.85 7.44 27.62
N GLY A 527 -19.45 6.21 27.31
CA GLY A 527 -20.13 5.34 26.33
C GLY A 527 -19.95 5.75 24.86
N TRP A 528 -19.33 6.91 24.59
CA TRP A 528 -18.92 7.32 23.24
C TRP A 528 -17.54 6.78 22.89
N GLN A 529 -17.33 6.52 21.62
CA GLN A 529 -16.07 6.03 21.10
C GLN A 529 -15.13 7.17 20.73
N TYR A 530 -13.86 7.04 21.13
CA TYR A 530 -12.77 7.95 20.75
C TYR A 530 -11.56 7.15 20.26
N LEU A 531 -10.87 7.68 19.26
CA LEU A 531 -9.58 7.18 18.81
C LEU A 531 -8.53 8.22 19.18
N PHE A 532 -7.43 7.75 19.74
CA PHE A 532 -6.27 8.54 20.09
C PHE A 532 -5.04 8.05 19.34
N SER A 533 -4.16 8.97 18.97
CA SER A 533 -2.87 8.67 18.34
C SER A 533 -1.84 9.69 18.81
N VAL A 534 -0.59 9.24 18.93
CA VAL A 534 0.56 10.12 19.17
C VAL A 534 1.57 9.84 18.07
N THR A 535 2.00 10.88 17.36
CA THR A 535 3.04 10.81 16.34
C THR A 535 4.28 11.55 16.81
N ALA A 536 5.40 11.25 16.18
CA ALA A 536 6.65 11.98 16.33
C ALA A 536 7.00 12.69 15.02
N PHE A 537 7.70 13.81 15.10
CA PHE A 537 8.19 14.54 13.93
C PHE A 537 9.62 15.03 14.13
N ASP A 538 10.33 15.21 13.03
CA ASP A 538 11.72 15.69 12.99
C ASP A 538 11.81 17.20 12.67
N GLU A 539 13.02 17.75 12.76
CA GLU A 539 13.35 19.13 12.40
C GLU A 539 13.20 19.41 10.88
N GLY A 540 13.14 18.35 10.06
CA GLY A 540 13.35 18.38 8.63
C GLY A 540 14.83 18.45 8.27
N ASP A 541 15.11 18.47 6.97
CA ASP A 541 16.47 18.56 6.45
C ASP A 541 16.57 19.68 5.39
N PRO A 542 16.90 20.92 5.82
CA PRO A 542 17.07 22.05 4.90
C PRO A 542 18.16 21.85 3.86
N GLU A 543 19.22 21.07 4.15
CA GLU A 543 20.29 20.79 3.18
C GLU A 543 19.75 20.00 1.99
N ASN A 544 18.72 19.18 2.23
CA ASN A 544 18.02 18.38 1.22
C ASN A 544 16.67 18.98 0.77
N ASN A 545 16.37 20.24 1.11
CA ASN A 545 15.08 20.91 0.86
C ASN A 545 13.87 20.11 1.37
N LEU A 546 14.05 19.41 2.49
CA LEU A 546 13.02 18.66 3.19
C LEU A 546 12.48 19.47 4.35
N GLY A 547 11.17 19.65 4.40
CA GLY A 547 10.49 20.09 5.62
C GLY A 547 10.37 18.94 6.62
N SER A 548 9.95 19.27 7.83
CA SER A 548 9.65 18.32 8.91
C SER A 548 8.75 17.18 8.44
N LEU A 549 9.18 15.95 8.70
CA LEU A 549 8.43 14.73 8.46
C LEU A 549 7.77 14.26 9.75
N GLU A 550 6.57 13.70 9.63
CA GLU A 550 5.79 13.19 10.76
C GLU A 550 5.52 11.71 10.57
N SER A 551 5.65 10.94 11.64
CA SER A 551 5.32 9.53 11.69
C SER A 551 3.81 9.31 11.45
N GLY A 552 3.42 8.15 10.93
CA GLY A 552 2.05 7.94 10.45
C GLY A 552 0.99 7.92 11.57
N LYS A 553 0.00 8.83 11.52
CA LYS A 553 -1.10 8.96 12.51
C LYS A 553 -1.94 7.70 12.73
N LEU A 554 -2.06 6.85 11.70
CA LEU A 554 -2.82 5.60 11.79
C LEU A 554 -2.04 4.47 12.46
N SER A 555 -0.73 4.64 12.61
CA SER A 555 0.13 3.69 13.32
C SER A 555 -0.01 3.93 14.82
N GLY A 556 -0.42 2.92 15.58
CA GLY A 556 -0.56 3.04 17.03
C GLY A 556 -1.86 3.70 17.52
N ILE A 557 -2.93 3.70 16.70
CA ILE A 557 -4.25 4.15 17.15
C ILE A 557 -4.74 3.31 18.34
N ASN A 558 -5.21 3.99 19.38
CA ASN A 558 -5.89 3.39 20.51
C ASN A 558 -7.36 3.80 20.51
N ARG A 559 -8.25 2.81 20.34
CA ARG A 559 -9.71 2.97 20.38
C ARG A 559 -10.20 2.75 21.81
N ILE A 560 -10.83 3.76 22.40
CA ILE A 560 -11.29 3.69 23.79
C ILE A 560 -12.75 4.15 23.92
N LEU A 561 -13.40 3.65 24.97
CA LEU A 561 -14.69 4.12 25.45
C LEU A 561 -14.53 4.59 26.91
N PRO A 562 -14.63 5.90 27.18
CA PRO A 562 -14.62 6.43 28.54
C PRO A 562 -15.83 5.89 29.29
N GLY A 563 -15.66 5.66 30.58
CA GLY A 563 -16.65 5.02 31.42
C GLY A 563 -16.21 4.97 32.87
N THR A 564 -17.11 4.60 33.77
CA THR A 564 -16.75 4.38 35.17
C THR A 564 -15.81 3.18 35.28
N PRO A 565 -14.70 3.28 36.04
CA PRO A 565 -13.88 2.11 36.35
C PRO A 565 -14.67 1.12 37.20
N ALA A 566 -14.16 -0.11 37.34
CA ALA A 566 -14.78 -1.10 38.23
C ALA A 566 -14.86 -0.58 39.68
N VAL A 567 -16.01 -0.77 40.33
CA VAL A 567 -16.29 -0.27 41.68
C VAL A 567 -16.73 -1.42 42.59
N GLU A 568 -15.98 -1.66 43.66
CA GLU A 568 -16.28 -2.72 44.64
C GLU A 568 -17.01 -2.19 45.88
N GLU A 569 -16.99 -0.87 46.08
CA GLU A 569 -17.56 -0.19 47.23
C GLU A 569 -19.10 -0.24 47.22
N ASP A 570 -19.70 -0.64 48.35
CA ASP A 570 -21.15 -0.84 48.47
C ASP A 570 -21.97 0.45 48.43
N ASP A 571 -21.38 1.60 48.76
CA ASP A 571 -22.05 2.91 48.84
C ASP A 571 -22.21 3.60 47.48
N VAL A 572 -21.52 3.13 46.44
CA VAL A 572 -21.66 3.65 45.08
C VAL A 572 -22.89 3.04 44.40
N GLU A 573 -23.85 3.89 44.01
CA GLU A 573 -25.07 3.44 43.32
C GLU A 573 -24.78 2.99 41.88
N VAL A 574 -25.39 1.87 41.50
CA VAL A 574 -25.43 1.41 40.09
C VAL A 574 -26.47 2.20 39.32
N GLY A 575 -26.20 2.46 38.05
CA GLY A 575 -27.12 3.22 37.21
C GLY A 575 -27.16 2.75 35.78
N VAL A 576 -28.02 3.41 35.00
CA VAL A 576 -28.19 3.17 33.56
C VAL A 576 -28.21 4.50 32.82
N TYR A 577 -27.59 4.56 31.63
CA TYR A 577 -27.77 5.68 30.71
C TYR A 577 -27.90 5.23 29.23
N PRO A 578 -28.68 5.95 28.41
CA PRO A 578 -29.52 7.07 28.81
C PRO A 578 -30.73 6.57 29.62
N ASN A 579 -31.14 7.35 30.62
CA ASN A 579 -32.29 7.03 31.46
C ASN A 579 -33.06 8.32 31.77
N PRO A 580 -34.26 8.55 31.18
CA PRO A 580 -34.97 7.63 30.29
C PRO A 580 -34.28 7.44 28.93
N TYR A 581 -34.44 6.26 28.33
CA TYR A 581 -34.14 6.03 26.92
C TYR A 581 -35.35 6.46 26.08
N TYR A 582 -35.18 7.45 25.21
CA TYR A 582 -36.28 8.17 24.55
C TYR A 582 -36.19 8.06 23.02
N GLY A 583 -36.98 7.16 22.42
CA GLY A 583 -37.03 6.88 20.99
C GLY A 583 -35.76 6.22 20.49
N ASN A 584 -34.67 6.98 20.46
CA ASN A 584 -33.32 6.58 20.10
C ASN A 584 -32.29 7.41 20.89
N ALA A 585 -31.15 6.80 21.21
CA ALA A 585 -29.96 7.53 21.62
C ALA A 585 -29.22 8.08 20.39
N TYR A 586 -28.40 9.11 20.58
CA TYR A 586 -27.60 9.69 19.47
C TYR A 586 -26.58 8.71 18.89
N TRP A 587 -26.15 7.73 19.68
CA TRP A 587 -25.21 6.70 19.24
C TRP A 587 -25.88 5.47 18.62
N ASP A 588 -27.21 5.43 18.52
CA ASP A 588 -27.88 4.27 17.95
C ASP A 588 -27.73 4.24 16.42
N GLY A 589 -27.58 3.03 15.88
CA GLY A 589 -27.64 2.77 14.44
C GLY A 589 -29.07 2.59 13.94
N SER A 590 -29.19 2.22 12.67
CA SER A 590 -30.46 2.18 11.94
C SER A 590 -31.37 0.98 12.23
N SER A 591 -30.96 0.03 13.10
CA SER A 591 -31.72 -1.18 13.41
C SER A 591 -31.80 -1.44 14.91
N GLU A 592 -32.77 -2.25 15.36
CA GLU A 592 -32.96 -2.55 16.80
C GLU A 592 -31.71 -3.11 17.48
N ARG A 593 -30.96 -4.00 16.82
CA ARG A 593 -29.70 -4.56 17.35
C ARG A 593 -28.50 -3.60 17.30
N LEU A 594 -28.69 -2.42 16.72
CA LEU A 594 -27.71 -1.33 16.75
C LEU A 594 -28.12 -0.25 17.75
N ARG A 595 -29.01 -0.55 18.70
CA ARG A 595 -29.29 0.32 19.83
C ARG A 595 -28.40 -0.08 21.00
N LYS A 596 -28.12 0.85 21.90
CA LYS A 596 -27.49 0.48 23.18
C LYS A 596 -27.80 1.44 24.32
N MET A 597 -27.86 0.88 25.53
CA MET A 597 -27.73 1.60 26.79
C MET A 597 -26.60 0.99 27.63
N TYR A 598 -26.07 1.73 28.59
CA TYR A 598 -25.01 1.28 29.47
C TYR A 598 -25.49 1.15 30.90
N PHE A 599 -25.15 0.05 31.55
CA PHE A 599 -25.09 -0.08 33.00
C PHE A 599 -23.72 0.44 33.46
N PHE A 600 -23.68 1.21 34.55
CA PHE A 600 -22.44 1.81 35.06
C PHE A 600 -22.29 1.69 36.59
N ASN A 601 -21.08 2.00 37.08
CA ASN A 601 -20.61 1.73 38.44
C ASN A 601 -20.68 0.23 38.81
N LEU A 602 -20.29 -0.62 37.85
CA LEU A 602 -20.30 -2.07 38.02
C LEU A 602 -19.04 -2.57 38.76
N PRO A 603 -19.17 -3.62 39.59
CA PRO A 603 -18.02 -4.38 40.09
C PRO A 603 -17.26 -5.07 38.96
N ALA A 604 -16.00 -5.46 39.23
CA ALA A 604 -15.13 -6.07 38.23
C ALA A 604 -15.66 -7.40 37.69
N ASN A 605 -16.41 -8.16 38.51
CA ASN A 605 -17.12 -9.38 38.11
C ASN A 605 -18.55 -9.34 38.66
N CYS A 606 -19.55 -9.23 37.79
CA CYS A 606 -20.95 -9.21 38.22
C CYS A 606 -21.92 -9.82 37.21
N GLU A 607 -23.10 -10.18 37.72
CA GLU A 607 -24.27 -10.57 36.92
C GLU A 607 -25.31 -9.44 36.98
N ILE A 608 -25.74 -8.96 35.82
CA ILE A 608 -26.80 -7.97 35.68
C ILE A 608 -28.07 -8.71 35.25
N THR A 609 -29.13 -8.65 36.05
CA THR A 609 -30.43 -9.23 35.69
C THR A 609 -31.46 -8.13 35.49
N ILE A 610 -32.15 -8.15 34.36
CA ILE A 610 -33.16 -7.17 33.99
C ILE A 610 -34.55 -7.79 34.14
N TYR A 611 -35.49 -7.02 34.70
CA TYR A 611 -36.84 -7.47 35.00
C TYR A 611 -37.90 -6.49 34.49
N THR A 612 -39.06 -7.02 34.14
CA THR A 612 -40.30 -6.24 34.05
C THR A 612 -40.76 -5.78 35.44
N LEU A 613 -41.69 -4.82 35.51
CA LEU A 613 -42.33 -4.44 36.78
C LEU A 613 -43.06 -5.60 37.48
N SER A 614 -43.51 -6.61 36.72
CA SER A 614 -44.16 -7.81 37.25
C SER A 614 -43.16 -8.83 37.82
N GLY A 615 -41.85 -8.61 37.62
CA GLY A 615 -40.78 -9.50 38.08
C GLY A 615 -40.36 -10.56 37.07
N ASP A 616 -40.83 -10.51 35.83
CA ASP A 616 -40.40 -11.43 34.78
C ASP A 616 -38.99 -11.08 34.32
N ILE A 617 -38.12 -12.08 34.16
CA ILE A 617 -36.74 -11.89 33.68
C ILE A 617 -36.78 -11.56 32.19
N VAL A 618 -36.22 -10.41 31.84
CA VAL A 618 -36.06 -9.90 30.48
C VAL A 618 -34.74 -10.38 29.90
N ASP A 619 -33.65 -10.23 30.66
CA ASP A 619 -32.32 -10.63 30.24
C ASP A 619 -31.39 -10.85 31.44
N VAL A 620 -30.31 -11.61 31.22
CA VAL A 620 -29.23 -11.88 32.20
C VAL A 620 -27.89 -11.71 31.49
N ILE A 621 -27.07 -10.79 32.00
CA ILE A 621 -25.81 -10.38 31.39
C ILE A 621 -24.67 -10.67 32.38
N GLU A 622 -23.63 -11.36 31.92
CA GLU A 622 -22.39 -11.54 32.66
C GLU A 622 -21.40 -10.43 32.30
N HIS A 623 -20.92 -9.69 33.30
CA HIS A 623 -19.93 -8.63 33.12
C HIS A 623 -18.61 -8.97 33.79
N ASN A 624 -17.52 -8.75 33.05
CA ASN A 624 -16.15 -8.74 33.53
C ASN A 624 -15.49 -7.41 33.12
N SER A 625 -14.64 -6.86 33.98
CA SER A 625 -13.90 -5.61 33.73
C SER A 625 -13.00 -5.60 32.50
N SER A 626 -12.61 -6.78 31.99
CA SER A 626 -11.89 -6.92 30.72
C SER A 626 -12.80 -6.95 29.49
N SER A 627 -14.13 -6.83 29.66
CA SER A 627 -15.06 -6.77 28.55
C SER A 627 -14.79 -5.54 27.67
N ASN A 628 -14.94 -5.73 26.37
CA ASN A 628 -14.79 -4.69 25.36
C ASN A 628 -16.08 -4.46 24.56
N GLY A 629 -17.21 -5.08 24.92
CA GLY A 629 -18.49 -4.91 24.22
C GLY A 629 -18.65 -5.70 22.91
N ASN A 630 -17.73 -6.61 22.58
CA ASN A 630 -17.83 -7.44 21.37
C ASN A 630 -19.03 -8.42 21.37
N ASP A 631 -19.74 -8.53 22.47
CA ASP A 631 -21.00 -9.26 22.60
C ASP A 631 -22.19 -8.55 21.93
N LEU A 632 -22.05 -7.28 21.54
CA LEU A 632 -23.09 -6.51 20.88
C LEU A 632 -22.77 -6.21 19.41
N ARG A 633 -23.77 -6.37 18.54
CA ARG A 633 -23.71 -6.05 17.10
C ARG A 633 -23.35 -4.58 16.81
N TRP A 634 -23.64 -3.68 17.76
CA TRP A 634 -23.21 -2.29 17.67
C TRP A 634 -21.69 -2.18 17.50
N PHE A 635 -20.91 -2.89 18.32
CA PHE A 635 -19.45 -2.83 18.27
C PHE A 635 -18.90 -3.54 17.04
N GLU A 636 -19.51 -4.65 16.59
CA GLU A 636 -19.15 -5.28 15.32
C GLU A 636 -19.27 -4.32 14.13
N THR A 637 -20.27 -3.43 14.17
CA THR A 637 -20.58 -2.49 13.08
C THR A 637 -19.69 -1.24 13.13
N PHE A 638 -19.58 -0.63 14.31
CA PHE A 638 -18.96 0.70 14.50
C PHE A 638 -17.54 0.63 15.12
N SER A 639 -17.07 -0.57 15.47
CA SER A 639 -15.75 -0.85 16.08
C SER A 639 -15.09 -2.08 15.42
N ARG A 640 -15.06 -2.14 14.08
CA ARG A 640 -14.73 -3.34 13.27
C ARG A 640 -13.48 -4.15 13.68
N GLU A 641 -12.47 -3.51 14.27
CA GLU A 641 -11.26 -4.19 14.74
C GLU A 641 -11.48 -5.02 16.01
N GLY A 642 -12.53 -4.74 16.79
CA GLY A 642 -12.90 -5.48 17.99
C GLY A 642 -11.91 -5.39 19.15
N ASN A 643 -11.01 -4.40 19.13
CA ASN A 643 -9.89 -4.22 20.07
C ASN A 643 -10.07 -3.01 21.01
N GLN A 644 -11.28 -2.43 21.06
CA GLN A 644 -11.58 -1.27 21.89
C GLN A 644 -11.33 -1.52 23.38
N ILE A 645 -10.86 -0.49 24.07
CA ILE A 645 -10.57 -0.53 25.52
C ILE A 645 -11.69 0.19 26.26
N MET A 646 -12.31 -0.49 27.22
CA MET A 646 -13.31 0.10 28.12
C MET A 646 -12.71 0.34 29.51
N ALA A 647 -13.35 1.21 30.31
CA ALA A 647 -12.91 1.51 31.67
C ALA A 647 -13.11 0.35 32.67
N GLY A 648 -13.96 -0.63 32.32
CA GLY A 648 -14.13 -1.88 33.06
C GLY A 648 -15.18 -1.89 34.16
N GLY A 649 -15.89 -0.78 34.40
CA GLY A 649 -17.06 -0.73 35.31
C GLY A 649 -18.36 -0.38 34.59
N GLU A 650 -18.43 -0.60 33.29
CA GLU A 650 -19.61 -0.37 32.46
C GLU A 650 -19.87 -1.56 31.52
N HIS A 651 -21.14 -1.81 31.21
CA HIS A 651 -21.55 -2.84 30.27
C HIS A 651 -22.69 -2.33 29.38
N ALA A 652 -22.55 -2.49 28.06
CA ALA A 652 -23.56 -2.07 27.09
C ALA A 652 -24.60 -3.18 26.86
N TRP A 653 -25.87 -2.82 26.73
CA TRP A 653 -26.96 -3.75 26.40
C TRP A 653 -27.77 -3.21 25.22
N ASP A 654 -28.16 -4.09 24.29
CA ASP A 654 -28.78 -3.73 23.00
C ASP A 654 -30.32 -3.61 23.06
N LEU A 655 -30.90 -3.70 24.26
CA LEU A 655 -32.34 -3.66 24.49
C LEU A 655 -33.09 -4.86 23.88
N ILE A 656 -32.39 -5.97 23.63
CA ILE A 656 -32.97 -7.23 23.19
C ILE A 656 -33.08 -8.19 24.39
N THR A 657 -34.21 -8.89 24.49
CA THR A 657 -34.41 -9.91 25.53
C THR A 657 -33.60 -11.17 25.22
N ARG A 658 -33.42 -12.02 26.22
CA ARG A 658 -32.82 -13.36 26.04
C ARG A 658 -33.52 -14.25 25.00
N ASP A 659 -34.77 -13.93 24.66
CA ASP A 659 -35.59 -14.64 23.66
C ASP A 659 -35.54 -13.96 22.27
N ASP A 660 -34.55 -13.09 22.04
CA ASP A 660 -34.31 -12.36 20.79
C ASP A 660 -35.45 -11.44 20.37
N GLN A 661 -36.06 -10.74 21.33
CA GLN A 661 -37.11 -9.75 21.08
C GLN A 661 -36.74 -8.37 21.60
N ALA A 662 -37.04 -7.32 20.83
CA ALA A 662 -36.85 -5.96 21.31
C ALA A 662 -37.85 -5.64 22.43
N ILE A 663 -37.39 -5.03 23.52
CA ILE A 663 -38.27 -4.65 24.64
C ILE A 663 -39.29 -3.57 24.25
N ALA A 664 -40.41 -3.50 24.98
CA ALA A 664 -41.46 -2.49 24.79
C ALA A 664 -41.23 -1.25 25.66
N THR A 665 -41.96 -0.16 25.37
CA THR A 665 -42.07 1.01 26.26
C THR A 665 -42.52 0.59 27.67
N GLY A 666 -41.79 1.00 28.69
CA GLY A 666 -42.08 0.61 30.06
C GLY A 666 -40.99 0.99 31.06
N LEU A 667 -41.35 0.88 32.35
CA LEU A 667 -40.40 0.96 33.46
C LEU A 667 -39.87 -0.46 33.73
N TYR A 668 -38.56 -0.59 33.83
CA TYR A 668 -37.87 -1.84 34.10
C TYR A 668 -37.05 -1.72 35.39
N LEU A 669 -36.83 -2.86 36.03
CA LEU A 669 -35.97 -2.99 37.21
C LEU A 669 -34.73 -3.79 36.82
N PHE A 670 -33.61 -3.56 37.49
CA PHE A 670 -32.44 -4.41 37.33
C PHE A 670 -31.75 -4.65 38.68
N THR A 671 -31.02 -5.76 38.75
CA THR A 671 -30.14 -6.08 39.86
C THR A 671 -28.73 -6.31 39.35
N VAL A 672 -27.74 -5.86 40.11
CA VAL A 672 -26.32 -6.15 39.88
C VAL A 672 -25.83 -6.97 41.05
N LYS A 673 -25.49 -8.22 40.81
CA LYS A 673 -24.93 -9.13 41.81
C LYS A 673 -23.43 -9.23 41.60
N ASN A 674 -22.66 -8.74 42.56
CA ASN A 674 -21.22 -8.95 42.60
C ASN A 674 -20.95 -10.45 42.81
N LEU A 675 -20.21 -11.08 41.90
CA LEU A 675 -19.97 -12.52 41.94
C LEU A 675 -18.89 -12.91 42.95
N ASP A 676 -18.03 -11.97 43.33
CA ASP A 676 -16.95 -12.19 44.28
C ASP A 676 -17.42 -12.00 45.74
N SER A 677 -18.23 -10.97 46.02
CA SER A 677 -18.75 -10.70 47.37
C SER A 677 -20.15 -11.25 47.64
N GLY A 678 -20.95 -11.49 46.59
CA GLY A 678 -22.36 -11.86 46.69
C GLY A 678 -23.32 -10.69 46.97
N ASN A 679 -22.82 -9.46 47.10
CA ASN A 679 -23.64 -8.28 47.33
C ASN A 679 -24.52 -7.96 46.12
N ILE A 680 -25.77 -7.54 46.38
CA ILE A 680 -26.76 -7.23 45.35
C ILE A 680 -27.17 -5.77 45.45
N LYS A 681 -26.91 -5.02 44.38
CA LYS A 681 -27.42 -3.66 44.17
C LYS A 681 -28.64 -3.70 43.24
N ARG A 682 -29.50 -2.69 43.32
CA ARG A 682 -30.74 -2.61 42.54
C ARG A 682 -30.89 -1.23 41.92
N GLY A 683 -31.48 -1.18 40.73
CA GLY A 683 -31.82 0.07 40.07
C GLY A 683 -33.05 -0.07 39.18
N LYS A 684 -33.38 1.01 38.48
CA LYS A 684 -34.51 1.06 37.56
C LYS A 684 -34.21 1.97 36.37
N PHE A 685 -34.82 1.70 35.22
CA PHE A 685 -34.73 2.55 34.05
C PHE A 685 -36.04 2.57 33.27
N LEU A 686 -36.28 3.68 32.57
CA LEU A 686 -37.48 3.91 31.78
C LEU A 686 -37.14 3.92 30.30
N VAL A 687 -37.90 3.16 29.51
CA VAL A 687 -37.82 3.15 28.04
C VAL A 687 -39.11 3.72 27.48
N ILE A 688 -38.99 4.71 26.59
CA ILE A 688 -40.08 5.38 25.88
C ILE A 688 -39.76 5.25 24.39
N LYS A 689 -40.32 4.25 23.70
CA LYS A 689 -40.18 4.07 22.25
C LYS A 689 -41.12 4.98 21.47
#